data_AF-A0A8C7YIT5-F1
#
_entry.id   AF-A0A8C7YIT5-F1
#
_cell.length_a   1.000
_cell.length_b   1.000
_cell.length_c   1.000
_cell.angle_alpha   90.00
_cell.angle_beta   90.00
_cell.angle_gamma   90.00
#
_symmetry.space_group_name_H-M   'P 1'
#
loop_
_entity.id
_entity.type
_entity.pdbx_description
1 polymer ?
#
loop_
_entity_poly.entity_id
_entity_poly.type
_entity_poly.pdbx_seq_one_letter_code
_entity_poly.pdbx_strand_id
1 'polypeptide(L)'
;HLYCCFCAIFHWICFILMRVKFPHVCLIASLFLKMFFLKKPTFCFHFFFSQWRNDFVNGLVKISNSHEMQEECLGMAVLDMTRTAKEKQTSPLEIYDTMSYKSFLPKDIRAQIQDCSFLTRKRIRFRFKRFIQQFSHCRTTVWDLKLKYLISIESLEKAFYTETFQVREPSSGQLIVQVAANTGIQWCREKLKDLQTLCDFPDITDIGIKQASKDGTSESRTVTLNKQDGKNLELEFSSLPEALSFVSLIDGYYRLTTDAYHYLCKEVAPPRLIEALSAHCHGPISMEFAVNRLQKCGNKHGLYILRCSPKDYNKYFLTFPLEVRMNYKHCLIIRSATGEFNLSGTKRNFSSMQELLSCYQKETVRSDSIIFQFSKCCPPLPKEKTCLLVCRSNKGSEVPLTPSLQRHNISQMVFHKISKDDLEFMESLGQGTFTKIFKGVRKELGDYGCMHQTEVIMKVLDLSHRNYSEGGVRRGAGCSLTLMAALRKLNNMMVTSLHSHLAHDIMVQEYVKFGSLDTYLKKNKNSINIMWKLEVAKQLAWAMNFLEDKQLVHGNVCAKNVLLIREEDRRAGNPPFIKLSDPGICITVLPKEIVIERIPWVPPEYIKEPGKLCLAADKWSFGTTLWEICSGAEKPLGTLDNFKKIQFYENHHHLPAPKWTELANIISSCMDYEPAFRPTFRAVIRDLHSLITPDYELIMDSEILPNRTAGSAWTTGGFESHEPAQFEERHLKFLQLLGKGNFGSVEMCRYDPLQDNTGEVVAVKKLQHSTEEHMRDFEREIEILKSLQHENIVKYKGVCYSAGRRNLRLIMEYLPFGSLRDYLIKNKDRIDHQKLVHYASQICKGMEYLSSKRYIHRDLATRNILVESELRVKIGDFGLTKVLPQDKEYYMVKEPGESPIFWYAPESLTESKFSVASDVWSFGVVLYELFTHSDKNCSPPAVFMSMMGNDKQGQLIVYHLNELLKSGSRLPQLLGCPPEIYEIMEECWNKDPTSRPSFKELALSIDLFRDSKEF
;
A
#
# COMPACT_ATOMS: atom_id res chain seq x y z
N HIS A 1 -27.82 -1.77 20.12
CA HIS A 1 -27.19 -1.66 18.78
C HIS A 1 -25.66 -1.66 18.85
N LEU A 2 -25.03 -0.70 19.53
CA LEU A 2 -23.56 -0.63 19.63
C LEU A 2 -22.91 -1.66 20.57
N TYR A 3 -23.65 -2.12 21.56
CA TYR A 3 -23.29 -3.25 22.42
C TYR A 3 -23.06 -4.55 21.62
N CYS A 4 -23.78 -4.73 20.50
CA CYS A 4 -23.59 -5.88 19.60
C CYS A 4 -22.28 -5.78 18.80
N CYS A 5 -21.99 -4.62 18.19
CA CYS A 5 -20.73 -4.40 17.48
C CYS A 5 -19.50 -4.54 18.38
N PHE A 6 -19.67 -4.37 19.69
CA PHE A 6 -18.58 -4.37 20.65
C PHE A 6 -18.33 -5.73 21.31
N CYS A 7 -19.38 -6.47 21.68
CA CYS A 7 -19.23 -7.89 22.06
C CYS A 7 -18.61 -8.68 20.91
N ALA A 8 -18.90 -8.32 19.66
CA ALA A 8 -18.27 -8.85 18.47
C ALA A 8 -16.74 -8.69 18.42
N ILE A 9 -16.24 -7.46 18.56
CA ILE A 9 -14.81 -7.15 18.54
C ILE A 9 -14.10 -7.75 19.76
N PHE A 10 -14.70 -7.61 20.95
CA PHE A 10 -14.17 -8.21 22.18
C PHE A 10 -14.09 -9.74 22.11
N HIS A 11 -15.12 -10.38 21.56
CA HIS A 11 -15.13 -11.82 21.39
C HIS A 11 -14.10 -12.29 20.36
N TRP A 12 -13.90 -11.52 19.30
CA TRP A 12 -12.90 -11.81 18.29
C TRP A 12 -11.46 -11.63 18.81
N ILE A 13 -11.28 -10.69 19.73
CA ILE A 13 -10.02 -10.41 20.44
C ILE A 13 -9.69 -11.49 21.47
N CYS A 14 -10.65 -11.85 22.34
CA CYS A 14 -10.45 -12.96 23.26
C CYS A 14 -10.20 -14.28 22.51
N PHE A 15 -10.70 -14.41 21.29
CA PHE A 15 -10.39 -15.55 20.42
C PHE A 15 -8.95 -15.54 19.89
N ILE A 16 -8.38 -14.37 19.57
CA ILE A 16 -6.94 -14.20 19.25
C ILE A 16 -6.09 -14.53 20.49
N LEU A 17 -6.56 -14.17 21.69
CA LEU A 17 -5.80 -14.29 22.94
C LEU A 17 -5.87 -15.67 23.64
N MET A 18 -6.93 -16.46 23.43
CA MET A 18 -7.15 -17.70 24.21
C MET A 18 -6.37 -18.95 23.74
N ARG A 19 -5.45 -18.86 22.77
CA ARG A 19 -4.63 -20.02 22.35
C ARG A 19 -3.11 -19.79 22.25
N VAL A 20 -2.63 -18.57 22.46
CA VAL A 20 -1.19 -18.31 22.54
C VAL A 20 -0.80 -18.43 24.02
N LYS A 21 -0.26 -19.58 24.44
CA LYS A 21 0.31 -19.77 25.79
C LYS A 21 1.62 -18.98 25.92
N PHE A 22 1.55 -17.64 25.95
CA PHE A 22 2.69 -16.81 26.33
C PHE A 22 2.26 -15.74 27.35
N PRO A 23 3.03 -15.49 28.42
CA PRO A 23 2.62 -14.63 29.53
C PRO A 23 2.70 -13.12 29.26
N HIS A 24 2.92 -12.69 28.02
CA HIS A 24 3.02 -11.27 27.66
C HIS A 24 1.93 -10.92 26.64
N VAL A 25 0.83 -10.34 27.12
CA VAL A 25 -0.32 -9.94 26.29
C VAL A 25 -0.49 -8.42 26.36
N CYS A 26 0.26 -7.68 25.55
CA CYS A 26 0.06 -6.23 25.33
C CYS A 26 -0.80 -5.94 24.07
N LEU A 27 -1.40 -6.98 23.49
CA LEU A 27 -1.74 -7.02 22.07
C LEU A 27 -2.74 -5.94 21.60
N ILE A 28 -3.52 -5.27 22.45
CA ILE A 28 -4.67 -4.45 22.00
C ILE A 28 -5.01 -3.25 22.89
N ALA A 29 -4.03 -2.50 23.39
CA ALA A 29 -4.33 -1.44 24.35
C ALA A 29 -4.48 -0.03 23.73
N SER A 30 -3.62 0.37 22.77
CA SER A 30 -3.68 1.72 22.16
C SER A 30 -4.83 1.90 21.14
N LEU A 31 -5.13 0.88 20.32
CA LEU A 31 -6.29 0.92 19.41
C LEU A 31 -7.62 1.00 20.18
N PHE A 32 -7.66 0.42 21.39
CA PHE A 32 -8.84 0.45 22.24
C PHE A 32 -9.08 1.82 22.86
N LEU A 33 -8.06 2.49 23.41
CA LEU A 33 -8.23 3.81 24.02
C LEU A 33 -8.80 4.86 23.04
N LYS A 34 -8.38 4.84 21.76
CA LYS A 34 -8.88 5.76 20.74
C LYS A 34 -10.28 5.42 20.20
N MET A 35 -10.66 4.13 20.12
CA MET A 35 -12.04 3.73 19.80
C MET A 35 -13.07 4.13 20.88
N PHE A 36 -12.61 4.35 22.11
CA PHE A 36 -13.47 4.54 23.28
C PHE A 36 -14.10 5.93 23.42
N PHE A 37 -13.70 6.91 22.59
CA PHE A 37 -14.22 8.29 22.67
C PHE A 37 -15.71 8.42 22.34
N LEU A 38 -16.38 7.37 21.82
CA LEU A 38 -17.77 7.49 21.41
C LEU A 38 -18.80 6.58 22.14
N LYS A 39 -18.53 5.34 22.60
CA LYS A 39 -19.67 4.37 22.79
C LYS A 39 -19.64 3.32 23.93
N LYS A 40 -19.15 3.67 25.13
CA LYS A 40 -19.39 3.01 26.45
C LYS A 40 -19.66 1.47 26.48
N PRO A 41 -18.66 0.61 26.28
CA PRO A 41 -18.70 -0.79 26.69
C PRO A 41 -17.92 -1.00 28.00
N THR A 42 -18.60 -1.48 29.04
CA THR A 42 -18.08 -1.54 30.41
C THR A 42 -17.07 -2.66 30.66
N PHE A 43 -17.24 -3.86 30.06
CA PHE A 43 -16.43 -5.03 30.43
C PHE A 43 -14.95 -4.91 30.04
N CYS A 44 -14.64 -4.67 28.76
CA CYS A 44 -13.25 -4.59 28.27
C CYS A 44 -12.51 -3.44 28.94
N PHE A 45 -13.19 -2.30 29.09
CA PHE A 45 -12.66 -1.15 29.81
C PHE A 45 -12.22 -1.50 31.23
N HIS A 46 -13.04 -2.26 31.96
CA HIS A 46 -12.68 -2.72 33.30
C HIS A 46 -11.53 -3.72 33.29
N PHE A 47 -11.47 -4.60 32.29
CA PHE A 47 -10.34 -5.51 32.10
C PHE A 47 -9.04 -4.74 31.82
N PHE A 48 -9.04 -3.82 30.85
CA PHE A 48 -7.89 -2.98 30.51
C PHE A 48 -7.39 -2.16 31.69
N PHE A 49 -8.31 -1.51 32.41
CA PHE A 49 -7.95 -0.80 33.64
C PHE A 49 -7.27 -1.74 34.65
N SER A 50 -7.84 -2.92 34.88
CA SER A 50 -7.30 -3.87 35.86
C SER A 50 -5.93 -4.39 35.45
N GLN A 51 -5.74 -4.70 34.17
CA GLN A 51 -4.47 -5.14 33.60
C GLN A 51 -3.39 -4.05 33.74
N TRP A 52 -3.63 -2.86 33.18
CA TRP A 52 -2.65 -1.78 33.20
C TRP A 52 -2.32 -1.30 34.61
N ARG A 53 -3.31 -1.24 35.50
CA ARG A 53 -3.07 -0.96 36.91
C ARG A 53 -2.19 -2.03 37.55
N ASN A 54 -2.47 -3.31 37.30
CA ASN A 54 -1.66 -4.40 37.81
C ASN A 54 -0.21 -4.29 37.33
N ASP A 55 -0.02 -4.07 36.03
CA ASP A 55 1.29 -4.02 35.41
C ASP A 55 2.09 -2.81 35.89
N PHE A 56 1.43 -1.67 36.06
CA PHE A 56 1.98 -0.43 36.63
C PHE A 56 2.39 -0.60 38.11
N VAL A 57 1.46 -1.04 38.98
CA VAL A 57 1.73 -1.12 40.43
C VAL A 57 2.76 -2.21 40.74
N ASN A 58 2.74 -3.33 40.01
CA ASN A 58 3.67 -4.43 40.24
C ASN A 58 5.03 -4.27 39.55
N GLY A 59 5.22 -3.23 38.74
CA GLY A 59 6.46 -2.96 38.02
C GLY A 59 6.74 -3.97 36.90
N LEU A 60 5.70 -4.52 36.28
CA LEU A 60 5.85 -5.39 35.11
C LEU A 60 6.23 -4.58 33.87
N VAL A 61 5.81 -3.31 33.82
CA VAL A 61 6.31 -2.29 32.89
C VAL A 61 7.19 -1.32 33.68
N LYS A 62 8.43 -1.14 33.24
CA LYS A 62 9.38 -0.21 33.87
C LYS A 62 9.04 1.22 33.49
N ILE A 63 9.19 2.13 34.45
CA ILE A 63 8.90 3.56 34.30
C ILE A 63 10.18 4.34 34.57
N SER A 64 10.37 5.46 33.89
CA SER A 64 11.54 6.31 34.10
C SER A 64 11.58 6.90 35.52
N ASN A 65 12.80 7.11 36.04
CA ASN A 65 13.04 7.55 37.41
C ASN A 65 13.16 9.08 37.55
N SER A 66 12.51 9.86 36.68
CA SER A 66 12.57 11.34 36.76
C SER A 66 11.66 11.89 37.86
N HIS A 67 11.97 13.08 38.37
CA HIS A 67 11.14 13.75 39.37
C HIS A 67 9.73 14.06 38.86
N GLU A 68 9.61 14.46 37.59
CA GLU A 68 8.32 14.67 36.91
C GLU A 68 7.47 13.39 36.92
N MET A 69 8.09 12.24 36.65
CA MET A 69 7.43 10.94 36.64
C MET A 69 6.95 10.51 38.02
N GLN A 70 7.67 10.89 39.08
CA GLN A 70 7.24 10.67 40.46
C GLN A 70 5.96 11.46 40.79
N GLU A 71 5.84 12.71 40.32
CA GLU A 71 4.64 13.53 40.53
C GLU A 71 3.43 12.96 39.79
N GLU A 72 3.60 12.55 38.52
CA GLU A 72 2.56 11.88 37.75
C GLU A 72 2.11 10.57 38.43
N CYS A 73 3.05 9.75 38.92
CA CYS A 73 2.71 8.52 39.65
C CYS A 73 1.91 8.80 40.94
N LEU A 74 2.21 9.90 41.65
CA LEU A 74 1.42 10.32 42.81
C LEU A 74 0.02 10.77 42.40
N GLY A 75 -0.13 11.50 41.29
CA GLY A 75 -1.44 11.84 40.72
C GLY A 75 -2.26 10.60 40.36
N MET A 76 -1.60 9.58 39.80
CA MET A 76 -2.22 8.29 39.48
C MET A 76 -2.69 7.53 40.73
N ALA A 77 -1.91 7.54 41.81
CA ALA A 77 -2.33 6.98 43.09
C ALA A 77 -3.54 7.71 43.68
N VAL A 78 -3.66 9.04 43.50
CA VAL A 78 -4.85 9.81 43.92
C VAL A 78 -6.09 9.35 43.14
N LEU A 79 -5.99 9.20 41.82
CA LEU A 79 -7.09 8.71 40.97
C LEU A 79 -7.54 7.32 41.41
N ASP A 80 -6.59 6.41 41.66
CA ASP A 80 -6.88 5.01 42.00
C ASP A 80 -7.45 4.83 43.42
N MET A 81 -6.98 5.64 44.39
CA MET A 81 -7.56 5.67 45.73
C MET A 81 -8.98 6.26 45.72
N THR A 82 -9.20 7.34 44.98
CA THR A 82 -10.53 7.97 44.83
C THR A 82 -11.51 7.01 44.15
N ARG A 83 -11.03 6.28 43.12
CA ARG A 83 -11.79 5.20 42.47
C ARG A 83 -12.16 4.11 43.47
N THR A 84 -11.20 3.64 44.27
CA THR A 84 -11.43 2.61 45.30
C THR A 84 -12.49 3.04 46.30
N ALA A 85 -12.44 4.30 46.75
CA ALA A 85 -13.42 4.87 47.67
C ALA A 85 -14.82 4.87 47.05
N LYS A 86 -14.96 5.31 45.80
CA LYS A 86 -16.25 5.32 45.08
C LYS A 86 -16.80 3.91 44.85
N GLU A 87 -15.97 2.92 44.53
CA GLU A 87 -16.41 1.53 44.38
C GLU A 87 -16.87 0.91 45.70
N LYS A 88 -16.19 1.24 46.81
CA LYS A 88 -16.54 0.78 48.16
C LYS A 88 -17.63 1.63 48.84
N GLN A 89 -18.08 2.70 48.19
CA GLN A 89 -19.02 3.69 48.74
C GLN A 89 -18.54 4.35 50.05
N THR A 90 -17.23 4.57 50.18
CA THR A 90 -16.59 5.23 51.34
C THR A 90 -15.94 6.55 50.95
N SER A 91 -15.43 7.30 51.94
CA SER A 91 -14.69 8.54 51.66
C SER A 91 -13.24 8.25 51.22
N PRO A 92 -12.65 9.05 50.29
CA PRO A 92 -11.23 8.91 49.93
C PRO A 92 -10.26 9.02 51.11
N LEU A 93 -10.64 9.80 52.14
CA LEU A 93 -9.89 9.94 53.39
C LEU A 93 -9.86 8.62 54.18
N GLU A 94 -10.99 7.91 54.25
CA GLU A 94 -11.08 6.62 54.93
C GLU A 94 -10.21 5.55 54.23
N ILE A 95 -10.16 5.55 52.90
CA ILE A 95 -9.22 4.69 52.16
C ILE A 95 -7.76 5.07 52.45
N TYR A 96 -7.45 6.36 52.59
CA TYR A 96 -6.11 6.83 52.93
C TYR A 96 -5.67 6.46 54.35
N ASP A 97 -6.60 6.48 55.31
CA ASP A 97 -6.31 6.13 56.70
C ASP A 97 -6.20 4.61 56.88
N THR A 98 -6.91 3.81 56.07
CA THR A 98 -6.88 2.33 56.12
C THR A 98 -5.78 1.70 55.24
N MET A 99 -5.39 2.34 54.13
CA MET A 99 -4.40 1.83 53.19
C MET A 99 -3.32 2.88 52.88
N SER A 100 -2.05 2.47 52.92
CA SER A 100 -0.94 3.35 52.54
C SER A 100 -1.01 3.73 51.06
N TYR A 101 -0.92 5.02 50.75
CA TYR A 101 -0.87 5.53 49.37
C TYR A 101 0.25 4.89 48.53
N LYS A 102 1.33 4.44 49.17
CA LYS A 102 2.46 3.74 48.52
C LYS A 102 2.07 2.41 47.88
N SER A 103 0.97 1.78 48.33
CA SER A 103 0.44 0.54 47.75
C SER A 103 -0.18 0.73 46.36
N PHE A 104 -0.48 1.98 46.00
CA PHE A 104 -1.01 2.40 44.71
C PHE A 104 0.09 2.90 43.75
N LEU A 105 1.36 2.86 44.18
CA LEU A 105 2.53 3.28 43.41
C LEU A 105 3.33 2.07 42.89
N PRO A 106 4.05 2.22 41.76
CA PRO A 106 5.00 1.24 41.26
C PRO A 106 6.07 0.90 42.30
N LYS A 107 6.60 -0.33 42.25
CA LYS A 107 7.62 -0.83 43.20
C LYS A 107 8.87 0.05 43.25
N ASP A 108 9.35 0.51 42.10
CA ASP A 108 10.57 1.32 42.00
C ASP A 108 10.39 2.71 42.63
N ILE A 109 9.25 3.36 42.35
CA ILE A 109 8.89 4.65 42.96
C ILE A 109 8.67 4.50 44.47
N ARG A 110 8.08 3.37 44.91
CA ARG A 110 7.94 3.06 46.32
C ARG A 110 9.30 2.97 47.01
N ALA A 111 10.26 2.28 46.40
CA ALA A 111 11.62 2.16 46.93
C ALA A 111 12.29 3.54 47.04
N GLN A 112 12.24 4.35 45.99
CA GLN A 112 12.80 5.71 45.99
C GLN A 112 12.21 6.62 47.06
N ILE A 113 10.89 6.58 47.25
CA ILE A 113 10.24 7.35 48.32
C ILE A 113 10.74 6.86 49.69
N GLN A 114 11.09 5.57 49.86
CA GLN A 114 11.66 5.08 51.11
C GLN A 114 13.09 5.54 51.35
N ASP A 115 13.89 5.67 50.29
CA ASP A 115 15.27 6.16 50.33
C ASP A 115 15.36 7.67 50.64
N CYS A 116 14.25 8.40 50.49
CA CYS A 116 14.18 9.81 50.86
C CYS A 116 14.31 10.05 52.37
N SER A 117 14.86 11.23 52.73
CA SER A 117 14.94 11.67 54.13
C SER A 117 13.57 11.68 54.82
N PHE A 118 13.57 11.48 56.14
CA PHE A 118 12.33 11.44 56.93
C PHE A 118 11.46 12.68 56.74
N LEU A 119 12.08 13.88 56.68
CA LEU A 119 11.38 15.14 56.46
C LEU A 119 10.72 15.21 55.07
N THR A 120 11.43 14.75 54.03
CA THR A 120 10.90 14.69 52.66
C THR A 120 9.73 13.71 52.57
N ARG A 121 9.83 12.53 53.18
CA ARG A 121 8.73 11.56 53.24
C ARG A 121 7.49 12.14 53.94
N LYS A 122 7.67 12.87 55.04
CA LYS A 122 6.57 13.54 55.76
C LYS A 122 5.91 14.63 54.90
N ARG A 123 6.71 15.41 54.16
CA ARG A 123 6.21 16.43 53.21
C ARG A 123 5.39 15.83 52.07
N ILE A 124 5.88 14.75 51.45
CA ILE A 124 5.14 14.03 50.38
C ILE A 124 3.80 13.52 50.93
N ARG A 125 3.83 12.86 52.09
CA ARG A 125 2.60 12.35 52.73
C ARG A 125 1.59 13.45 53.05
N PHE A 126 2.06 14.60 53.53
CA PHE A 126 1.21 15.76 53.83
C PHE A 126 0.57 16.34 52.57
N ARG A 127 1.35 16.57 51.51
CA ARG A 127 0.85 17.05 50.22
C ARG A 127 -0.15 16.08 49.60
N PHE A 128 0.15 14.78 49.63
CA PHE A 128 -0.76 13.74 49.12
C PHE A 128 -2.12 13.77 49.85
N LYS A 129 -2.12 13.87 51.19
CA LYS A 129 -3.35 13.97 51.99
C LYS A 129 -4.18 15.21 51.61
N ARG A 130 -3.52 16.35 51.38
CA ARG A 130 -4.20 17.59 50.94
C ARG A 130 -4.85 17.43 49.56
N PHE A 131 -4.20 16.76 48.61
CA PHE A 131 -4.80 16.46 47.31
C PHE A 131 -6.02 15.54 47.45
N ILE A 132 -5.96 14.48 48.26
CA ILE A 132 -7.10 13.59 48.52
C ILE A 132 -8.31 14.35 49.10
N GLN A 133 -8.08 15.32 50.01
CA GLN A 133 -9.12 16.18 50.58
C GLN A 133 -9.75 17.13 49.55
N GLN A 134 -8.97 17.62 48.59
CA GLN A 134 -9.51 18.45 47.50
C GLN A 134 -10.38 17.61 46.55
N PHE A 135 -9.96 16.39 46.27
CA PHE A 135 -10.68 15.46 45.38
C PHE A 135 -11.96 14.87 45.99
N SER A 136 -12.14 14.88 47.32
CA SER A 136 -13.37 14.37 47.96
C SER A 136 -14.63 15.15 47.59
N HIS A 137 -14.48 16.38 47.09
CA HIS A 137 -15.58 17.25 46.65
C HIS A 137 -15.89 17.13 45.15
N CYS A 138 -15.14 16.30 44.42
CA CYS A 138 -15.26 16.17 42.97
C CYS A 138 -16.46 15.28 42.57
N ARG A 139 -17.32 15.77 41.67
CA ARG A 139 -18.46 15.02 41.11
C ARG A 139 -18.01 14.17 39.92
N THR A 140 -17.21 13.13 40.17
CA THR A 140 -16.73 12.18 39.14
C THR A 140 -17.31 10.78 39.35
N THR A 141 -17.51 10.05 38.25
CA THR A 141 -17.91 8.64 38.29
C THR A 141 -16.69 7.72 38.36
N VAL A 142 -16.90 6.46 38.77
CA VAL A 142 -15.85 5.42 38.72
C VAL A 142 -15.30 5.24 37.30
N TRP A 143 -16.16 5.40 36.29
CA TRP A 143 -15.77 5.29 34.89
C TRP A 143 -14.82 6.41 34.49
N ASP A 144 -15.12 7.67 34.84
CA ASP A 144 -14.28 8.82 34.52
C ASP A 144 -12.90 8.71 35.17
N LEU A 145 -12.85 8.22 36.41
CA LEU A 145 -11.59 8.00 37.15
C LEU A 145 -10.74 6.91 36.48
N LYS A 146 -11.34 5.78 36.10
CA LYS A 146 -10.65 4.71 35.35
C LYS A 146 -10.19 5.20 33.99
N LEU A 147 -10.97 6.04 33.31
CA LEU A 147 -10.63 6.55 31.99
C LEU A 147 -9.45 7.51 32.09
N LYS A 148 -9.52 8.48 33.01
CA LYS A 148 -8.42 9.42 33.23
C LYS A 148 -7.13 8.69 33.61
N TYR A 149 -7.23 7.65 34.44
CA TYR A 149 -6.10 6.79 34.77
C TYR A 149 -5.49 6.14 33.51
N LEU A 150 -6.30 5.51 32.65
CA LEU A 150 -5.80 4.90 31.42
C LEU A 150 -5.16 5.91 30.47
N ILE A 151 -5.78 7.09 30.25
CA ILE A 151 -5.21 8.16 29.42
C ILE A 151 -3.86 8.62 29.99
N SER A 152 -3.77 8.79 31.30
CA SER A 152 -2.54 9.19 31.96
C SER A 152 -1.44 8.13 31.83
N ILE A 153 -1.75 6.83 31.94
CA ILE A 153 -0.76 5.76 31.65
C ILE A 153 -0.29 5.82 30.19
N GLU A 154 -1.20 5.99 29.23
CA GLU A 154 -0.83 6.03 27.81
C GLU A 154 0.14 7.18 27.51
N SER A 155 -0.04 8.33 28.15
CA SER A 155 0.91 9.46 28.04
C SER A 155 2.22 9.24 28.80
N LEU A 156 2.20 8.40 29.85
CA LEU A 156 3.34 8.18 30.74
C LEU A 156 4.41 7.31 30.09
N GLU A 157 3.99 6.18 29.50
CA GLU A 157 4.90 5.17 29.00
C GLU A 157 4.28 4.38 27.83
N LYS A 158 5.01 4.31 26.71
CA LYS A 158 4.56 3.66 25.48
C LYS A 158 4.56 2.14 25.60
N ALA A 159 5.44 1.58 26.45
CA ALA A 159 5.59 0.14 26.66
C ALA A 159 4.29 -0.58 27.08
N PHE A 160 3.28 0.14 27.57
CA PHE A 160 1.96 -0.43 27.87
C PHE A 160 1.14 -0.86 26.65
N TYR A 161 1.53 -0.41 25.45
CA TYR A 161 0.80 -0.71 24.20
C TYR A 161 1.72 -1.04 23.01
N THR A 162 3.02 -1.17 23.24
CA THR A 162 4.02 -1.55 22.23
C THR A 162 4.68 -2.86 22.63
N GLU A 163 4.96 -3.71 21.65
CA GLU A 163 5.75 -4.92 21.86
C GLU A 163 7.08 -4.81 21.11
N THR A 164 8.17 -5.24 21.74
CA THR A 164 9.53 -5.14 21.22
C THR A 164 10.17 -6.52 21.12
N PHE A 165 10.80 -6.81 19.99
CA PHE A 165 11.46 -8.08 19.69
C PHE A 165 12.93 -7.84 19.36
N GLN A 166 13.82 -8.64 19.94
CA GLN A 166 15.24 -8.63 19.60
C GLN A 166 15.47 -9.63 18.48
N VAL A 167 15.91 -9.14 17.33
CA VAL A 167 16.07 -9.95 16.12
C VAL A 167 17.42 -9.70 15.49
N ARG A 168 17.86 -10.61 14.62
CA ARG A 168 19.05 -10.43 13.80
C ARG A 168 18.64 -10.32 12.34
N GLU A 169 19.09 -9.28 11.66
CA GLU A 169 19.04 -9.21 10.20
C GLU A 169 20.36 -9.75 9.63
N PRO A 170 20.33 -10.69 8.66
CA PRO A 170 21.53 -11.31 8.12
C PRO A 170 22.58 -10.32 7.59
N SER A 171 22.15 -9.18 7.05
CA SER A 171 23.00 -8.16 6.44
C SER A 171 23.48 -7.07 7.41
N SER A 172 22.76 -6.80 8.50
CA SER A 172 22.98 -5.59 9.31
C SER A 172 23.17 -5.82 10.82
N GLY A 173 23.09 -7.07 11.28
CA GLY A 173 23.35 -7.47 12.65
C GLY A 173 22.13 -7.39 13.56
N GLN A 174 22.34 -7.08 14.84
CA GLN A 174 21.29 -7.11 15.87
C GLN A 174 20.41 -5.86 15.83
N LEU A 175 19.09 -6.08 15.88
CA LEU A 175 18.05 -5.06 15.71
C LEU A 175 16.97 -5.22 16.77
N ILE A 176 16.33 -4.11 17.11
CA ILE A 176 15.12 -4.12 17.92
C ILE A 176 13.96 -3.72 17.01
N VAL A 177 12.98 -4.62 16.88
CA VAL A 177 11.74 -4.36 16.15
C VAL A 177 10.65 -4.03 17.14
N GLN A 178 10.02 -2.87 16.97
CA GLN A 178 8.89 -2.42 17.78
C GLN A 178 7.62 -2.44 16.95
N VAL A 179 6.58 -3.10 17.46
CA VAL A 179 5.28 -3.18 16.81
C VAL A 179 4.24 -2.44 17.65
N ALA A 180 3.52 -1.53 17.01
CA ALA A 180 2.42 -0.82 17.63
C ALA A 180 1.26 -0.61 16.67
N ALA A 181 0.06 -0.75 17.19
CA ALA A 181 -1.21 -0.45 16.55
C ALA A 181 -1.24 0.82 15.65
N ASN A 182 -0.70 1.92 16.18
CA ASN A 182 -0.78 3.25 15.59
C ASN A 182 0.38 3.59 14.65
N THR A 183 1.57 3.02 14.86
CA THR A 183 2.77 3.32 14.07
C THR A 183 3.18 2.18 13.13
N GLY A 184 2.54 1.02 13.21
CA GLY A 184 2.87 -0.15 12.39
C GLY A 184 4.07 -0.89 12.95
N ILE A 185 4.98 -1.28 12.06
CA ILE A 185 6.24 -1.95 12.39
C ILE A 185 7.37 -0.93 12.26
N GLN A 186 8.10 -0.73 13.34
CA GLN A 186 9.25 0.17 13.42
C GLN A 186 10.48 -0.62 13.88
N TRP A 187 11.67 -0.09 13.65
CA TRP A 187 12.91 -0.72 14.06
C TRP A 187 13.96 0.32 14.47
N CYS A 188 14.92 -0.10 15.29
CA CYS A 188 16.12 0.67 15.61
C CYS A 188 17.32 -0.27 15.81
N ARG A 189 18.52 0.22 15.53
CA ARG A 189 19.77 -0.47 15.88
C ARG A 189 20.09 -0.18 17.34
N GLU A 190 20.59 -1.15 18.12
CA GLU A 190 20.89 -0.95 19.55
C GLU A 190 21.77 0.28 19.85
N LYS A 191 22.59 0.72 18.88
CA LYS A 191 23.47 1.90 18.97
C LYS A 191 22.76 3.25 18.68
N LEU A 192 21.61 3.25 18.02
CA LEU A 192 20.86 4.44 17.58
C LEU A 192 19.47 4.43 18.22
N LYS A 193 19.14 5.44 19.02
CA LYS A 193 17.84 5.52 19.72
C LYS A 193 16.66 5.98 18.84
N ASP A 194 16.91 6.29 17.56
CA ASP A 194 15.87 6.80 16.67
C ASP A 194 15.14 5.65 15.96
N LEU A 195 13.84 5.52 16.23
CA LEU A 195 12.96 4.55 15.58
C LEU A 195 12.68 4.94 14.13
N GLN A 196 12.92 4.01 13.22
CA GLN A 196 12.58 4.15 11.80
C GLN A 196 11.36 3.29 11.46
N THR A 197 10.44 3.81 10.66
CA THR A 197 9.27 3.05 10.21
C THR A 197 9.67 2.10 9.09
N LEU A 198 9.38 0.81 9.27
CA LEU A 198 9.63 -0.23 8.29
C LEU A 198 8.46 -0.35 7.30
N CYS A 199 7.27 -0.59 7.82
CA CYS A 199 6.01 -0.69 7.07
C CYS A 199 4.81 -0.63 8.00
N ASP A 200 3.63 -0.42 7.42
CA ASP A 200 2.35 -0.52 8.10
C ASP A 200 1.69 -1.88 7.80
N PHE A 201 0.72 -2.31 8.60
CA PHE A 201 0.07 -3.62 8.45
C PHE A 201 -0.54 -3.83 7.06
N PRO A 202 -1.25 -2.86 6.44
CA PRO A 202 -1.82 -3.04 5.10
C PRO A 202 -0.77 -3.36 4.02
N ASP A 203 0.48 -2.95 4.21
CA ASP A 203 1.57 -3.10 3.23
C ASP A 203 2.04 -4.55 3.11
N ILE A 204 1.70 -5.41 4.06
CA ILE A 204 2.10 -6.82 4.11
C ILE A 204 1.15 -7.68 3.27
N THR A 205 1.70 -8.53 2.41
CA THR A 205 0.93 -9.48 1.58
C THR A 205 0.75 -10.81 2.28
N ASP A 206 1.82 -11.35 2.86
CA ASP A 206 1.87 -12.64 3.54
C ASP A 206 3.16 -12.73 4.38
N ILE A 207 3.22 -13.73 5.27
CA ILE A 207 4.38 -13.96 6.14
C ILE A 207 4.76 -15.44 6.12
N GLY A 208 6.05 -15.71 5.85
CA GLY A 208 6.65 -17.04 5.91
C GLY A 208 7.49 -17.23 7.17
N ILE A 209 7.53 -18.45 7.70
CA ILE A 209 8.42 -18.86 8.80
C ILE A 209 9.25 -20.04 8.30
N LYS A 210 10.57 -19.99 8.52
CA LYS A 210 11.53 -21.02 8.10
C LYS A 210 12.53 -21.32 9.21
N GLN A 211 13.09 -22.53 9.18
CA GLN A 211 14.23 -22.90 10.02
C GLN A 211 15.48 -22.15 9.54
N ALA A 212 16.22 -21.51 10.46
CA ALA A 212 17.35 -20.67 10.08
C ALA A 212 18.64 -21.44 9.72
N SER A 213 18.85 -22.66 10.25
CA SER A 213 20.01 -23.52 9.97
C SER A 213 19.59 -24.89 9.44
N LYS A 214 20.35 -25.40 8.46
CA LYS A 214 20.15 -26.74 7.85
C LYS A 214 20.61 -27.90 8.73
N ASP A 215 21.46 -27.64 9.73
CA ASP A 215 22.06 -28.69 10.57
C ASP A 215 21.12 -29.18 11.69
N GLY A 216 19.90 -28.65 11.79
CA GLY A 216 18.88 -29.08 12.75
C GLY A 216 19.19 -28.78 14.23
N THR A 217 20.38 -28.25 14.54
CA THR A 217 20.87 -28.00 15.91
C THR A 217 20.45 -26.64 16.48
N SER A 218 20.04 -25.67 15.64
CA SER A 218 19.60 -24.34 16.09
C SER A 218 18.07 -24.28 16.24
N GLU A 219 17.55 -23.73 17.34
CA GLU A 219 16.13 -23.43 17.51
C GLU A 219 15.67 -22.14 16.80
N SER A 220 16.61 -21.40 16.17
CA SER A 220 16.29 -20.11 15.53
C SER A 220 15.36 -20.24 14.32
N ARG A 221 14.57 -19.20 14.08
CA ARG A 221 13.59 -19.13 12.98
C ARG A 221 13.76 -17.85 12.19
N THR A 222 13.79 -17.96 10.87
CA THR A 222 13.74 -16.81 9.97
C THR A 222 12.28 -16.52 9.62
N VAL A 223 11.84 -15.31 9.91
CA VAL A 223 10.53 -14.79 9.51
C VAL A 223 10.72 -13.87 8.32
N THR A 224 10.03 -14.16 7.22
CA THR A 224 10.04 -13.34 6.01
C THR A 224 8.73 -12.58 5.90
N LEU A 225 8.78 -11.25 5.99
CA LEU A 225 7.63 -10.36 5.73
C LEU A 225 7.64 -9.98 4.25
N ASN A 226 6.66 -10.46 3.49
CA ASN A 226 6.51 -10.09 2.08
C ASN A 226 5.63 -8.84 1.96
N LYS A 227 6.12 -7.82 1.24
CA LYS A 227 5.46 -6.52 1.09
C LYS A 227 4.93 -6.32 -0.33
N GLN A 228 3.92 -5.46 -0.46
CA GLN A 228 3.32 -5.09 -1.75
C GLN A 228 4.30 -4.45 -2.74
N ASP A 229 5.34 -3.79 -2.24
CA ASP A 229 6.39 -3.16 -3.05
C ASP A 229 7.47 -4.15 -3.51
N GLY A 230 7.32 -5.45 -3.20
CA GLY A 230 8.28 -6.50 -3.51
C GLY A 230 9.53 -6.49 -2.62
N LYS A 231 9.62 -5.57 -1.66
CA LYS A 231 10.75 -5.50 -0.73
C LYS A 231 10.48 -6.41 0.46
N ASN A 232 10.95 -7.65 0.37
CA ASN A 232 10.83 -8.61 1.46
C ASN A 232 11.79 -8.23 2.60
N LEU A 233 11.36 -8.44 3.84
CA LEU A 233 12.24 -8.32 5.01
C LEU A 233 12.42 -9.68 5.65
N GLU A 234 13.65 -10.05 5.96
CA GLU A 234 14.00 -11.27 6.67
C GLU A 234 14.54 -10.96 8.07
N LEU A 235 13.91 -11.53 9.08
CA LEU A 235 14.25 -11.35 10.48
C LEU A 235 14.51 -12.70 11.12
N GLU A 236 15.69 -12.91 11.70
CA GLU A 236 16.02 -14.10 12.46
C GLU A 236 15.67 -13.92 13.94
N PHE A 237 14.84 -14.81 14.44
CA PHE A 237 14.39 -14.90 15.83
C PHE A 237 15.10 -16.02 16.57
N SER A 238 15.30 -15.83 17.87
CA SER A 238 16.03 -16.77 18.72
C SER A 238 15.33 -18.14 18.86
N SER A 239 14.00 -18.16 18.76
CA SER A 239 13.18 -19.35 18.97
C SER A 239 11.88 -19.33 18.14
N LEU A 240 11.33 -20.51 17.86
CA LEU A 240 10.02 -20.66 17.23
C LEU A 240 8.87 -20.01 18.03
N PRO A 241 8.76 -20.21 19.36
CA PRO A 241 7.87 -19.43 20.22
C PRO A 241 7.82 -17.92 19.95
N GLU A 242 8.99 -17.28 19.90
CA GLU A 242 9.10 -15.83 19.72
C GLU A 242 8.68 -15.42 18.31
N ALA A 243 9.10 -16.17 17.29
CA ALA A 243 8.68 -15.97 15.91
C ALA A 243 7.15 -16.10 15.75
N LEU A 244 6.53 -17.14 16.32
CA LEU A 244 5.07 -17.32 16.29
C LEU A 244 4.35 -16.19 17.01
N SER A 245 4.88 -15.69 18.14
CA SER A 245 4.33 -14.55 18.86
C SER A 245 4.35 -13.28 18.01
N PHE A 246 5.49 -12.98 17.39
CA PHE A 246 5.65 -11.84 16.49
C PHE A 246 4.71 -11.89 15.29
N VAL A 247 4.63 -13.04 14.61
CA VAL A 247 3.76 -13.20 13.44
C VAL A 247 2.28 -13.14 13.85
N SER A 248 1.90 -13.71 15.00
CA SER A 248 0.53 -13.61 15.54
C SER A 248 0.12 -12.17 15.85
N LEU A 249 1.04 -11.37 16.40
CA LEU A 249 0.83 -9.94 16.68
C LEU A 249 0.53 -9.16 15.40
N ILE A 250 1.36 -9.35 14.36
CA ILE A 250 1.19 -8.67 13.07
C ILE A 250 -0.12 -9.11 12.39
N ASP A 251 -0.37 -10.42 12.35
CA ASP A 251 -1.58 -11.00 11.75
C ASP A 251 -2.86 -10.56 12.48
N GLY A 252 -2.81 -10.39 13.81
CA GLY A 252 -3.88 -9.81 14.61
C GLY A 252 -4.16 -8.35 14.28
N TYR A 253 -3.12 -7.50 14.21
CA TYR A 253 -3.29 -6.10 13.82
C TYR A 253 -3.73 -5.93 12.37
N TYR A 254 -3.23 -6.75 11.45
CA TYR A 254 -3.68 -6.78 10.06
C TYR A 254 -5.18 -7.01 9.97
N ARG A 255 -5.68 -7.97 10.75
CA ARG A 255 -7.11 -8.28 10.81
C ARG A 255 -7.98 -7.16 11.37
N LEU A 256 -7.46 -6.42 12.34
CA LEU A 256 -8.16 -5.30 12.95
C LEU A 256 -8.10 -4.03 12.10
N THR A 257 -7.11 -3.86 11.23
CA THR A 257 -6.87 -2.59 10.53
C THR A 257 -7.04 -2.67 9.01
N THR A 258 -6.92 -3.85 8.42
CA THR A 258 -6.89 -4.06 6.97
C THR A 258 -8.02 -4.96 6.50
N ASP A 259 -8.06 -6.22 6.95
CA ASP A 259 -9.02 -7.21 6.46
C ASP A 259 -9.41 -8.22 7.54
N ALA A 260 -10.65 -8.14 8.01
CA ALA A 260 -11.15 -9.00 9.07
C ALA A 260 -11.34 -10.47 8.63
N TYR A 261 -11.29 -10.74 7.32
CA TYR A 261 -11.55 -12.04 6.71
C TYR A 261 -10.30 -12.63 6.05
N HIS A 262 -9.13 -12.17 6.46
CA HIS A 262 -7.86 -12.66 5.95
C HIS A 262 -6.89 -13.01 7.08
N TYR A 263 -5.87 -13.80 6.75
CA TYR A 263 -4.76 -14.11 7.63
C TYR A 263 -3.49 -14.24 6.80
N LEU A 264 -2.36 -13.78 7.36
CA LEU A 264 -1.10 -13.60 6.65
C LEU A 264 -0.23 -14.87 6.64
N CYS A 265 -0.38 -15.74 7.63
CA CYS A 265 0.43 -16.94 7.79
C CYS A 265 -0.42 -18.12 8.29
N LYS A 266 -0.29 -19.30 7.66
CA LYS A 266 -1.07 -20.50 8.00
C LYS A 266 -0.74 -21.03 9.40
N GLU A 267 0.51 -20.92 9.85
CA GLU A 267 0.98 -21.46 11.13
C GLU A 267 0.33 -20.79 12.36
N VAL A 268 -0.04 -19.51 12.23
CA VAL A 268 -0.69 -18.73 13.30
C VAL A 268 -2.16 -18.41 13.01
N ALA A 269 -2.71 -18.97 11.93
CA ALA A 269 -4.06 -18.67 11.48
C ALA A 269 -5.10 -19.09 12.53
N PRO A 270 -6.00 -18.20 12.98
CA PRO A 270 -6.98 -18.55 13.99
C PRO A 270 -7.95 -19.64 13.49
N PRO A 271 -8.13 -20.76 14.20
CA PRO A 271 -8.92 -21.90 13.69
C PRO A 271 -10.38 -21.57 13.33
N ARG A 272 -11.06 -20.72 14.12
CA ARG A 272 -12.44 -20.29 13.81
C ARG A 272 -12.51 -19.35 12.61
N LEU A 273 -11.43 -18.64 12.30
CA LEU A 273 -11.38 -17.84 11.08
C LEU A 273 -11.33 -18.77 9.86
N ILE A 274 -10.49 -19.81 9.91
CA ILE A 274 -10.41 -20.82 8.84
C ILE A 274 -11.78 -21.49 8.64
N GLU A 275 -12.42 -21.93 9.72
CA GLU A 275 -13.78 -22.52 9.70
C GLU A 275 -14.84 -21.54 9.16
N ALA A 276 -14.77 -20.26 9.55
CA ALA A 276 -15.68 -19.25 9.04
C ALA A 276 -15.47 -18.99 7.54
N LEU A 277 -14.21 -18.96 7.07
CA LEU A 277 -13.89 -18.75 5.66
C LEU A 277 -14.38 -19.90 4.79
N SER A 278 -14.21 -21.15 5.23
CA SER A 278 -14.71 -22.32 4.48
C SER A 278 -16.24 -22.31 4.37
N ALA A 279 -16.94 -21.87 5.42
CA ALA A 279 -18.40 -21.76 5.40
C ALA A 279 -18.93 -20.44 4.80
N HIS A 280 -18.04 -19.55 4.31
CA HIS A 280 -18.38 -18.19 3.90
C HIS A 280 -19.18 -17.40 4.96
N CYS A 281 -18.88 -17.66 6.23
CA CYS A 281 -19.48 -17.03 7.38
C CYS A 281 -18.80 -15.70 7.69
N HIS A 282 -19.60 -14.65 7.83
CA HIS A 282 -19.12 -13.39 8.36
C HIS A 282 -18.76 -13.54 9.83
N GLY A 283 -17.88 -12.65 10.29
CA GLY A 283 -17.56 -12.51 11.69
C GLY A 283 -18.77 -11.96 12.43
N PRO A 284 -18.59 -11.49 13.65
CA PRO A 284 -19.68 -10.98 14.47
C PRO A 284 -20.14 -9.58 14.03
N ILE A 285 -20.40 -9.38 12.74
CA ILE A 285 -20.87 -8.11 12.18
C ILE A 285 -22.23 -7.73 12.77
N SER A 286 -22.48 -6.43 12.81
CA SER A 286 -23.77 -5.90 13.26
C SER A 286 -24.89 -6.31 12.31
N MET A 287 -26.12 -6.30 12.84
CA MET A 287 -27.32 -6.51 12.03
C MET A 287 -27.42 -5.50 10.88
N GLU A 288 -27.05 -4.24 11.13
CA GLU A 288 -27.09 -3.17 10.13
C GLU A 288 -26.14 -3.42 8.98
N PHE A 289 -24.92 -3.89 9.25
CA PHE A 289 -23.95 -4.24 8.21
C PHE A 289 -24.44 -5.40 7.34
N ALA A 290 -25.02 -6.43 7.97
CA ALA A 290 -25.61 -7.55 7.23
C ALA A 290 -26.79 -7.10 6.34
N VAL A 291 -27.68 -6.28 6.88
CA VAL A 291 -28.84 -5.73 6.13
C VAL A 291 -28.38 -4.83 4.97
N ASN A 292 -27.47 -3.89 5.22
CA ASN A 292 -26.91 -3.01 4.20
C ASN A 292 -26.28 -3.80 3.05
N ARG A 293 -25.60 -4.89 3.39
CA ARG A 293 -24.99 -5.77 2.39
C ARG A 293 -26.02 -6.49 1.53
N LEU A 294 -27.09 -7.05 2.11
CA LEU A 294 -28.19 -7.62 1.34
C LEU A 294 -28.86 -6.59 0.42
N GLN A 295 -29.02 -5.35 0.90
CA GLN A 295 -29.53 -4.24 0.10
C GLN A 295 -28.64 -3.94 -1.10
N LYS A 296 -27.32 -3.88 -0.91
CA LYS A 296 -26.33 -3.72 -1.99
C LYS A 296 -26.36 -4.88 -2.99
N CYS A 297 -26.70 -6.09 -2.54
CA CYS A 297 -26.91 -7.26 -3.40
C CYS A 297 -28.30 -7.30 -4.07
N GLY A 298 -29.14 -6.28 -3.86
CA GLY A 298 -30.42 -6.10 -4.52
C GLY A 298 -31.60 -6.86 -3.88
N ASN A 299 -31.46 -7.35 -2.65
CA ASN A 299 -32.54 -8.01 -1.89
C ASN A 299 -33.31 -9.11 -2.65
N LYS A 300 -32.63 -9.84 -3.54
CA LYS A 300 -33.24 -10.91 -4.32
C LYS A 300 -33.73 -12.05 -3.42
N HIS A 301 -34.83 -12.68 -3.82
CA HIS A 301 -35.35 -13.88 -3.17
C HIS A 301 -34.27 -14.97 -3.09
N GLY A 302 -34.15 -15.61 -1.92
CA GLY A 302 -33.16 -16.65 -1.66
C GLY A 302 -31.74 -16.16 -1.32
N LEU A 303 -31.46 -14.85 -1.36
CA LEU A 303 -30.18 -14.33 -0.86
C LEU A 303 -30.10 -14.39 0.66
N TYR A 304 -28.94 -14.78 1.18
CA TYR A 304 -28.70 -14.79 2.62
C TYR A 304 -27.26 -14.42 2.99
N ILE A 305 -27.09 -13.97 4.23
CA ILE A 305 -25.79 -13.80 4.89
C ILE A 305 -25.75 -14.74 6.09
N LEU A 306 -24.73 -15.59 6.12
CA LEU A 306 -24.33 -16.30 7.33
C LEU A 306 -23.36 -15.42 8.13
N ARG A 307 -23.60 -15.25 9.43
CA ARG A 307 -22.75 -14.44 10.32
C ARG A 307 -22.69 -15.00 11.74
N CYS A 308 -21.55 -14.82 12.41
CA CYS A 308 -21.44 -15.11 13.84
C CYS A 308 -22.37 -14.18 14.66
N SER A 309 -22.84 -14.66 15.80
CA SER A 309 -23.60 -13.82 16.73
C SER A 309 -22.67 -12.78 17.35
N PRO A 310 -23.07 -11.50 17.35
CA PRO A 310 -22.32 -10.46 18.04
C PRO A 310 -22.31 -10.62 19.56
N LYS A 311 -23.16 -11.48 20.14
CA LYS A 311 -23.34 -11.59 21.60
C LYS A 311 -22.89 -12.93 22.20
N ASP A 312 -22.80 -13.99 21.39
CA ASP A 312 -22.63 -15.36 21.89
C ASP A 312 -21.81 -16.18 20.90
N TYR A 313 -20.71 -16.77 21.36
CA TYR A 313 -19.76 -17.50 20.50
C TYR A 313 -20.32 -18.77 19.86
N ASN A 314 -21.32 -19.38 20.46
CA ASN A 314 -21.88 -20.64 20.00
C ASN A 314 -23.16 -20.42 19.18
N LYS A 315 -23.42 -19.18 18.75
CA LYS A 315 -24.60 -18.82 17.96
C LYS A 315 -24.20 -18.12 16.67
N TYR A 316 -24.97 -18.40 15.63
CA TYR A 316 -24.82 -17.82 14.30
C TYR A 316 -26.20 -17.41 13.80
N PHE A 317 -26.23 -16.54 12.81
CA PHE A 317 -27.46 -16.07 12.20
C PHE A 317 -27.43 -16.25 10.69
N LEU A 318 -28.52 -16.79 10.16
CA LEU A 318 -28.85 -16.79 8.75
C LEU A 318 -29.78 -15.60 8.50
N THR A 319 -29.25 -14.54 7.89
CA THR A 319 -29.95 -13.26 7.67
C THR A 319 -30.39 -13.11 6.22
N PHE A 320 -31.67 -12.81 5.96
CA PHE A 320 -32.24 -12.74 4.60
C PHE A 320 -33.42 -11.75 4.51
N PRO A 321 -33.74 -11.22 3.31
CA PRO A 321 -34.88 -10.32 3.11
C PRO A 321 -36.22 -11.08 3.01
N LEU A 322 -37.31 -10.43 3.41
CA LEU A 322 -38.69 -10.89 3.22
C LEU A 322 -39.40 -10.05 2.15
N GLU A 323 -40.10 -10.71 1.21
CA GLU A 323 -40.79 -10.07 0.08
C GLU A 323 -41.92 -9.13 0.51
N VAL A 324 -42.68 -9.50 1.55
CA VAL A 324 -43.98 -8.87 1.84
C VAL A 324 -43.86 -7.47 2.47
N ARG A 325 -42.70 -7.07 3.04
CA ARG A 325 -42.56 -5.80 3.79
C ARG A 325 -41.18 -5.12 3.77
N MET A 326 -40.25 -5.50 2.87
CA MET A 326 -38.84 -5.02 2.92
C MET A 326 -38.18 -5.16 4.31
N ASN A 327 -38.62 -6.17 5.07
CA ASN A 327 -38.09 -6.51 6.39
C ASN A 327 -37.06 -7.63 6.28
N TYR A 328 -36.22 -7.78 7.30
CA TYR A 328 -35.18 -8.81 7.34
C TYR A 328 -35.47 -9.79 8.48
N LYS A 329 -35.10 -11.05 8.27
CA LYS A 329 -35.16 -12.09 9.29
C LYS A 329 -33.78 -12.62 9.59
N HIS A 330 -33.64 -13.18 10.79
CA HIS A 330 -32.38 -13.66 11.35
C HIS A 330 -32.63 -15.00 12.03
N CYS A 331 -32.56 -16.08 11.28
CA CYS A 331 -32.77 -17.42 11.82
C CYS A 331 -31.53 -17.84 12.62
N LEU A 332 -31.75 -18.37 13.83
CA LEU A 332 -30.69 -18.76 14.74
C LEU A 332 -30.12 -20.13 14.37
N ILE A 333 -28.80 -20.24 14.33
CA ILE A 333 -28.06 -21.50 14.28
C ILE A 333 -27.27 -21.61 15.59
N ILE A 334 -27.33 -22.78 16.24
CA ILE A 334 -26.66 -23.04 17.51
C ILE A 334 -25.59 -24.12 17.29
N ARG A 335 -24.40 -23.88 17.83
CA ARG A 335 -23.35 -24.89 17.96
C ARG A 335 -23.42 -25.50 19.35
N SER A 336 -23.61 -26.82 19.43
CA SER A 336 -23.67 -27.56 20.68
C SER A 336 -22.29 -27.61 21.36
N ALA A 337 -22.26 -28.08 22.61
CA ALA A 337 -21.01 -28.35 23.31
C ALA A 337 -20.17 -29.45 22.63
N THR A 338 -20.82 -30.40 21.95
CA THR A 338 -20.16 -31.46 21.16
C THR A 338 -19.63 -30.97 19.81
N GLY A 339 -19.92 -29.71 19.43
CA GLY A 339 -19.46 -29.08 18.20
C GLY A 339 -20.42 -29.21 17.01
N GLU A 340 -21.58 -29.83 17.19
CA GLU A 340 -22.59 -29.99 16.15
C GLU A 340 -23.39 -28.71 15.92
N PHE A 341 -23.81 -28.48 14.67
CA PHE A 341 -24.61 -27.33 14.26
C PHE A 341 -26.08 -27.71 14.05
N ASN A 342 -26.99 -26.91 14.60
CA ASN A 342 -28.42 -27.05 14.43
C ASN A 342 -29.06 -25.71 14.04
N LEU A 343 -29.89 -25.72 12.99
CA LEU A 343 -30.73 -24.59 12.63
C LEU A 343 -32.02 -24.62 13.47
N SER A 344 -32.27 -23.56 14.24
CA SER A 344 -33.42 -23.45 15.14
C SER A 344 -34.73 -23.70 14.38
N GLY A 345 -35.56 -24.60 14.90
CA GLY A 345 -36.80 -25.06 14.25
C GLY A 345 -36.63 -26.32 13.40
N THR A 346 -35.41 -26.83 13.22
CA THR A 346 -35.13 -28.10 12.53
C THR A 346 -34.63 -29.18 13.49
N LYS A 347 -34.83 -30.46 13.13
CA LYS A 347 -34.44 -31.60 13.97
C LYS A 347 -33.03 -32.15 13.69
N ARG A 348 -32.41 -31.80 12.56
CA ARG A 348 -31.13 -32.38 12.14
C ARG A 348 -29.95 -31.62 12.77
N ASN A 349 -28.93 -32.36 13.17
CA ASN A 349 -27.64 -31.85 13.60
C ASN A 349 -26.59 -32.19 12.54
N PHE A 350 -25.59 -31.33 12.39
CA PHE A 350 -24.54 -31.47 11.38
C PHE A 350 -23.17 -31.31 12.01
N SER A 351 -22.17 -32.02 11.50
CA SER A 351 -20.80 -31.97 12.02
C SER A 351 -20.08 -30.67 11.62
N SER A 352 -20.51 -30.06 10.50
CA SER A 352 -19.99 -28.81 9.99
C SER A 352 -21.08 -27.85 9.51
N MET A 353 -20.74 -26.56 9.47
CA MET A 353 -21.62 -25.53 8.93
C MET A 353 -21.88 -25.72 7.42
N GLN A 354 -20.89 -26.23 6.66
CA GLN A 354 -21.04 -26.50 5.23
C GLN A 354 -22.09 -27.59 4.98
N GLU A 355 -22.05 -28.70 5.73
CA GLU A 355 -23.05 -29.77 5.63
C GLU A 355 -24.46 -29.26 5.90
N LEU A 356 -24.63 -28.43 6.93
CA LEU A 356 -25.92 -27.81 7.26
C LEU A 356 -26.43 -26.96 6.09
N LEU A 357 -25.57 -26.09 5.54
CA LEU A 357 -25.94 -25.22 4.41
C LEU A 357 -26.27 -26.05 3.17
N SER A 358 -25.44 -27.01 2.79
CA SER A 358 -25.65 -27.86 1.61
C SER A 358 -26.94 -28.68 1.71
N CYS A 359 -27.28 -29.17 2.90
CA CYS A 359 -28.54 -29.88 3.14
C CYS A 359 -29.77 -29.00 2.89
N TYR A 360 -29.73 -27.74 3.30
CA TYR A 360 -30.91 -26.86 3.30
C TYR A 360 -30.95 -25.82 2.16
N GLN A 361 -29.89 -25.66 1.37
CA GLN A 361 -29.76 -24.63 0.30
C GLN A 361 -30.81 -24.70 -0.81
N LYS A 362 -31.58 -25.78 -0.92
CA LYS A 362 -32.69 -25.88 -1.87
C LYS A 362 -33.98 -26.40 -1.24
N GLU A 363 -33.98 -26.61 0.07
CA GLU A 363 -35.16 -27.08 0.79
C GLU A 363 -36.02 -25.90 1.27
N THR A 364 -37.31 -26.13 1.39
CA THR A 364 -38.22 -25.18 2.03
C THR A 364 -38.12 -25.35 3.54
N VAL A 365 -37.51 -24.39 4.21
CA VAL A 365 -37.23 -24.45 5.65
C VAL A 365 -38.25 -23.61 6.41
N ARG A 366 -38.74 -24.15 7.53
CA ARG A 366 -39.57 -23.41 8.49
C ARG A 366 -38.76 -23.11 9.75
N SER A 367 -38.59 -21.83 10.07
CA SER A 367 -37.96 -21.37 11.31
C SER A 367 -38.73 -20.16 11.84
N ASP A 368 -38.97 -20.11 13.15
CA ASP A 368 -39.70 -19.01 13.82
C ASP A 368 -41.04 -18.64 13.16
N SER A 369 -41.80 -19.64 12.73
CA SER A 369 -43.09 -19.53 12.02
C SER A 369 -43.03 -18.89 10.62
N ILE A 370 -41.84 -18.78 10.02
CA ILE A 370 -41.63 -18.28 8.67
C ILE A 370 -41.11 -19.41 7.79
N ILE A 371 -41.70 -19.54 6.61
CA ILE A 371 -41.26 -20.46 5.57
C ILE A 371 -40.39 -19.67 4.60
N PHE A 372 -39.18 -20.16 4.35
CA PHE A 372 -38.23 -19.54 3.44
C PHE A 372 -37.37 -20.59 2.75
N GLN A 373 -36.83 -20.22 1.60
CA GLN A 373 -35.84 -21.00 0.87
C GLN A 373 -34.67 -20.08 0.59
N PHE A 374 -33.48 -20.44 1.08
CA PHE A 374 -32.25 -19.70 0.80
C PHE A 374 -31.47 -20.45 -0.27
N SER A 375 -30.99 -19.75 -1.30
CA SER A 375 -30.35 -20.35 -2.48
C SER A 375 -28.92 -19.87 -2.68
N LYS A 376 -28.61 -18.61 -2.34
CA LYS A 376 -27.31 -18.00 -2.64
C LYS A 376 -26.76 -17.20 -1.46
N CYS A 377 -25.56 -17.57 -1.02
CA CYS A 377 -24.83 -16.88 0.02
C CYS A 377 -24.23 -15.57 -0.52
N CYS A 378 -24.27 -14.51 0.28
CA CYS A 378 -23.41 -13.36 0.11
C CYS A 378 -22.16 -13.57 1.00
N PRO A 379 -20.98 -13.94 0.45
CA PRO A 379 -19.78 -14.25 1.25
C PRO A 379 -19.02 -12.99 1.69
N PRO A 380 -18.24 -12.98 2.78
CA PRO A 380 -17.42 -11.83 3.17
C PRO A 380 -16.55 -11.32 2.02
N LEU A 381 -16.42 -9.99 1.89
CA LEU A 381 -15.57 -9.40 0.85
C LEU A 381 -14.22 -8.97 1.43
N PRO A 382 -13.14 -9.09 0.65
CA PRO A 382 -11.82 -8.63 1.07
C PRO A 382 -11.84 -7.13 1.38
N LYS A 383 -11.16 -6.75 2.47
CA LYS A 383 -11.07 -5.36 2.96
C LYS A 383 -12.43 -4.66 3.12
N GLU A 384 -13.51 -5.42 3.30
CA GLU A 384 -14.84 -4.85 3.49
C GLU A 384 -14.90 -4.04 4.79
N LYS A 385 -15.30 -2.77 4.68
CA LYS A 385 -15.50 -1.90 5.84
C LYS A 385 -16.71 -2.38 6.64
N THR A 386 -16.44 -2.98 7.80
CA THR A 386 -17.44 -3.41 8.77
C THR A 386 -17.10 -2.85 10.15
N CYS A 387 -17.96 -3.09 11.14
CA CYS A 387 -17.66 -2.76 12.53
C CYS A 387 -16.47 -3.53 13.12
N LEU A 388 -15.89 -4.51 12.41
CA LEU A 388 -14.73 -5.28 12.87
C LEU A 388 -13.41 -4.58 12.57
N LEU A 389 -13.38 -3.63 11.64
CA LEU A 389 -12.20 -2.86 11.28
C LEU A 389 -12.11 -1.58 12.11
N VAL A 390 -10.89 -1.23 12.49
CA VAL A 390 -10.57 -0.03 13.25
C VAL A 390 -9.86 0.97 12.35
N CYS A 391 -10.50 2.12 12.14
CA CYS A 391 -9.92 3.23 11.39
C CYS A 391 -8.97 4.04 12.29
N ARG A 392 -7.75 4.31 11.81
CA ARG A 392 -6.72 5.08 12.52
C ARG A 392 -6.71 6.52 11.98
N SER A 393 -6.95 7.52 12.82
CA SER A 393 -7.05 8.94 12.46
C SER A 393 -5.71 9.67 12.29
N ASN A 394 -4.58 9.03 12.64
CA ASN A 394 -3.25 9.63 12.56
C ASN A 394 -2.67 9.68 11.12
N LYS A 395 -3.39 9.14 10.14
CA LYS A 395 -3.16 9.43 8.72
C LYS A 395 -4.36 10.27 8.29
N GLY A 396 -4.09 11.45 7.71
CA GLY A 396 -5.12 12.34 7.16
C GLY A 396 -6.15 11.50 6.42
N SER A 397 -7.42 11.74 6.74
CA SER A 397 -8.57 10.95 6.34
C SER A 397 -8.62 10.76 4.81
N GLU A 398 -8.02 9.69 4.29
CA GLU A 398 -8.44 9.05 3.05
C GLU A 398 -9.79 8.35 3.32
N VAL A 399 -10.83 9.16 3.47
CA VAL A 399 -12.21 8.70 3.31
C VAL A 399 -12.53 8.94 1.84
N PRO A 400 -12.62 7.89 1.00
CA PRO A 400 -13.36 8.02 -0.24
C PRO A 400 -14.79 8.35 0.17
N LEU A 401 -15.18 9.60 0.00
CA LEU A 401 -16.58 10.01 0.10
C LEU A 401 -17.32 9.26 -1.01
N THR A 402 -18.11 8.27 -0.59
CA THR A 402 -18.99 7.42 -1.41
C THR A 402 -18.32 6.51 -2.47
N PRO A 403 -18.79 5.26 -2.63
CA PRO A 403 -18.54 4.51 -3.86
C PRO A 403 -19.47 5.11 -4.92
N SER A 404 -19.13 6.28 -5.45
CA SER A 404 -19.68 6.64 -6.75
C SER A 404 -19.18 5.57 -7.71
N LEU A 405 -20.10 4.98 -8.47
CA LEU A 405 -19.80 4.18 -9.65
C LEU A 405 -19.08 5.10 -10.65
N GLN A 406 -17.81 5.44 -10.37
CA GLN A 406 -16.91 5.94 -11.39
C GLN A 406 -16.67 4.76 -12.32
N ARG A 407 -17.59 4.59 -13.27
CA ARG A 407 -17.25 3.98 -14.55
C ARG A 407 -16.00 4.71 -15.00
N HIS A 408 -14.84 4.06 -14.88
CA HIS A 408 -13.61 4.56 -15.47
C HIS A 408 -13.93 4.87 -16.93
N ASN A 409 -14.10 6.16 -17.24
CA ASN A 409 -14.42 6.58 -18.57
C ASN A 409 -13.16 6.33 -19.39
N ILE A 410 -13.31 5.47 -20.40
CA ILE A 410 -12.25 4.82 -21.19
C ILE A 410 -11.40 5.81 -22.04
N SER A 411 -11.50 7.11 -21.79
CA SER A 411 -10.79 8.17 -22.50
C SER A 411 -9.43 8.55 -21.88
N GLN A 412 -8.92 7.80 -20.90
CA GLN A 412 -7.73 8.16 -20.10
C GLN A 412 -6.42 7.51 -20.59
N MET A 413 -5.90 7.99 -21.72
CA MET A 413 -4.80 7.31 -22.41
C MET A 413 -3.68 8.30 -22.75
N VAL A 414 -2.58 8.32 -21.99
CA VAL A 414 -1.36 9.04 -22.38
C VAL A 414 -0.30 8.00 -22.75
N PHE A 415 -0.19 7.72 -24.04
CA PHE A 415 0.93 6.95 -24.59
C PHE A 415 1.97 7.90 -25.14
N HIS A 416 3.24 7.54 -24.97
CA HIS A 416 4.30 8.18 -25.73
C HIS A 416 4.03 7.92 -27.23
N LYS A 417 4.08 8.95 -28.07
CA LYS A 417 3.95 8.79 -29.52
C LYS A 417 5.34 8.52 -30.06
N ILE A 418 5.54 7.37 -30.68
CA ILE A 418 6.78 7.05 -31.43
C ILE A 418 6.57 7.56 -32.87
N SER A 419 7.59 8.02 -33.59
CA SER A 419 7.42 8.25 -35.03
C SER A 419 7.43 6.90 -35.77
N LYS A 420 6.68 6.77 -36.86
CA LYS A 420 6.80 5.56 -37.71
C LYS A 420 8.23 5.38 -38.21
N ASP A 421 8.94 6.49 -38.45
CA ASP A 421 10.32 6.50 -38.94
C ASP A 421 11.33 5.98 -37.90
N ASP A 422 10.92 5.93 -36.63
CA ASP A 422 11.73 5.40 -35.53
C ASP A 422 11.63 3.87 -35.41
N LEU A 423 10.80 3.20 -36.23
CA LEU A 423 10.51 1.77 -36.13
C LEU A 423 10.94 1.00 -37.37
N GLU A 424 11.67 -0.09 -37.16
CA GLU A 424 12.11 -1.02 -38.21
C GLU A 424 11.52 -2.42 -37.99
N PHE A 425 10.77 -2.92 -38.97
CA PHE A 425 10.17 -4.26 -38.96
C PHE A 425 11.18 -5.34 -39.36
N MET A 426 11.18 -6.45 -38.62
CA MET A 426 12.01 -7.62 -38.90
C MET A 426 11.10 -8.86 -39.14
N GLU A 427 11.39 -9.98 -38.48
CA GLU A 427 10.69 -11.25 -38.66
C GLU A 427 9.28 -11.27 -38.05
N SER A 428 8.38 -12.05 -38.66
CA SER A 428 7.05 -12.34 -38.11
C SER A 428 7.16 -13.43 -37.04
N LEU A 429 6.72 -13.12 -35.82
CA LEU A 429 6.71 -14.05 -34.69
C LEU A 429 5.39 -14.82 -34.56
N GLY A 430 4.37 -14.45 -35.34
CA GLY A 430 3.11 -15.18 -35.45
C GLY A 430 1.88 -14.28 -35.37
N GLN A 431 0.75 -14.87 -35.01
CA GLN A 431 -0.55 -14.20 -34.96
C GLN A 431 -1.19 -14.29 -33.57
N GLY A 432 -1.69 -13.15 -33.11
CA GLY A 432 -2.63 -13.00 -32.01
C GLY A 432 -4.06 -12.88 -32.51
N THR A 433 -5.03 -12.73 -31.61
CA THR A 433 -6.42 -12.51 -32.01
C THR A 433 -6.55 -11.13 -32.66
N PHE A 434 -6.80 -11.12 -33.97
CA PHE A 434 -6.86 -9.94 -34.85
C PHE A 434 -5.58 -9.09 -34.90
N THR A 435 -4.43 -9.64 -34.49
CA THR A 435 -3.14 -8.92 -34.51
C THR A 435 -2.05 -9.77 -35.14
N LYS A 436 -1.18 -9.16 -35.94
CA LYS A 436 0.07 -9.77 -36.41
C LYS A 436 1.23 -9.30 -35.54
N ILE A 437 2.08 -10.22 -35.11
CA ILE A 437 3.16 -9.94 -34.15
C ILE A 437 4.49 -10.04 -34.88
N PHE A 438 5.29 -8.97 -34.82
CA PHE A 438 6.60 -8.88 -35.46
C PHE A 438 7.67 -8.58 -34.43
N LYS A 439 8.88 -9.08 -34.65
CA LYS A 439 10.10 -8.54 -34.05
C LYS A 439 10.49 -7.27 -34.81
N GLY A 440 11.11 -6.31 -34.13
CA GLY A 440 11.70 -5.15 -34.77
C GLY A 440 12.64 -4.37 -33.87
N VAL A 441 13.02 -3.18 -34.33
CA VAL A 441 13.94 -2.28 -33.63
C VAL A 441 13.31 -0.89 -33.54
N ARG A 442 13.34 -0.30 -32.34
CA ARG A 442 13.06 1.12 -32.12
C ARG A 442 14.37 1.90 -32.09
N LYS A 443 14.45 2.97 -32.88
CA LYS A 443 15.56 3.92 -32.92
C LYS A 443 15.16 5.16 -32.13
N GLU A 444 15.98 5.58 -31.18
CA GLU A 444 15.75 6.81 -30.41
C GLU A 444 17.03 7.65 -30.38
N LEU A 445 16.90 8.93 -30.70
CA LEU A 445 18.01 9.86 -30.63
C LEU A 445 18.25 10.23 -29.15
N GLY A 446 19.35 9.73 -28.59
CA GLY A 446 19.81 10.09 -27.26
C GLY A 446 20.59 11.41 -27.27
N ASP A 447 21.18 11.74 -26.11
CA ASP A 447 22.05 12.91 -26.02
C ASP A 447 23.31 12.78 -26.89
N TYR A 448 23.86 13.95 -27.28
CA TYR A 448 25.01 14.09 -28.18
C TYR A 448 24.82 13.50 -29.60
N GLY A 449 23.57 13.28 -30.02
CA GLY A 449 23.27 12.72 -31.35
C GLY A 449 23.51 11.21 -31.45
N CYS A 450 23.75 10.52 -30.32
CA CYS A 450 23.92 9.07 -30.29
C CYS A 450 22.57 8.36 -30.50
N MET A 451 22.47 7.55 -31.57
CA MET A 451 21.26 6.80 -31.88
C MET A 451 21.23 5.48 -31.10
N HIS A 452 20.27 5.36 -30.18
CA HIS A 452 20.05 4.16 -29.40
C HIS A 452 19.07 3.24 -30.13
N GLN A 453 19.40 1.95 -30.19
CA GLN A 453 18.56 0.93 -30.80
C GLN A 453 18.06 -0.04 -29.74
N THR A 454 16.76 -0.28 -29.68
CA THR A 454 16.13 -1.21 -28.73
C THR A 454 15.33 -2.25 -29.48
N GLU A 455 15.56 -3.54 -29.21
CA GLU A 455 14.75 -4.61 -29.76
C GLU A 455 13.33 -4.57 -29.17
N VAL A 456 12.32 -4.63 -30.05
CA VAL A 456 10.91 -4.50 -29.69
C VAL A 456 10.04 -5.55 -30.38
N ILE A 457 8.87 -5.80 -29.81
CA ILE A 457 7.75 -6.52 -30.40
C ILE A 457 6.75 -5.49 -30.91
N MET A 458 6.33 -5.63 -32.17
CA MET A 458 5.29 -4.83 -32.77
C MET A 458 4.05 -5.69 -33.01
N LYS A 459 2.97 -5.43 -32.26
CA LYS A 459 1.65 -6.01 -32.51
C LYS A 459 0.86 -5.05 -33.39
N VAL A 460 0.64 -5.46 -34.64
CA VAL A 460 -0.09 -4.70 -35.66
C VAL A 460 -1.53 -5.19 -35.70
N LEU A 461 -2.50 -4.30 -35.53
CA LEU A 461 -3.92 -4.64 -35.67
C LEU A 461 -4.26 -4.90 -37.14
N ASP A 462 -4.96 -6.00 -37.42
CA ASP A 462 -5.33 -6.36 -38.79
C ASP A 462 -6.47 -5.49 -39.33
N LEU A 463 -6.27 -4.91 -40.52
CA LEU A 463 -7.20 -4.01 -41.20
C LEU A 463 -8.54 -4.65 -41.57
N SER A 464 -8.56 -5.96 -41.83
CA SER A 464 -9.80 -6.69 -42.20
C SER A 464 -10.84 -6.69 -41.07
N HIS A 465 -10.41 -6.47 -39.83
CA HIS A 465 -11.27 -6.41 -38.65
C HIS A 465 -11.63 -4.98 -38.22
N ARG A 466 -11.31 -3.96 -39.03
CA ARG A 466 -11.78 -2.57 -38.83
C ARG A 466 -13.31 -2.42 -38.95
N ASN A 467 -14.05 -3.29 -39.61
CA ASN A 467 -15.51 -3.08 -39.71
C ASN A 467 -16.29 -3.38 -38.42
N TYR A 468 -15.67 -4.05 -37.44
CA TYR A 468 -16.22 -4.21 -36.09
C TYR A 468 -15.94 -2.98 -35.18
N SER A 469 -15.38 -1.88 -35.72
CA SER A 469 -14.57 -0.92 -34.96
C SER A 469 -15.20 0.41 -34.53
N GLU A 470 -16.40 0.80 -34.97
CA GLU A 470 -16.83 2.19 -34.73
C GLU A 470 -17.24 2.50 -33.27
N GLY A 471 -17.66 1.50 -32.48
CA GLY A 471 -18.07 1.71 -31.07
C GLY A 471 -17.37 0.83 -30.02
N GLY A 472 -17.20 -0.47 -30.32
CA GLY A 472 -16.72 -1.47 -29.36
C GLY A 472 -15.21 -1.45 -29.14
N VAL A 473 -14.42 -1.46 -30.22
CA VAL A 473 -12.95 -1.51 -30.14
C VAL A 473 -12.36 -0.25 -29.54
N ARG A 474 -12.92 0.95 -29.73
CA ARG A 474 -12.42 2.16 -29.04
C ARG A 474 -12.54 2.04 -27.51
N ARG A 475 -13.59 1.37 -27.01
CA ARG A 475 -13.71 1.00 -25.59
C ARG A 475 -12.81 -0.17 -25.20
N GLY A 476 -12.72 -1.23 -26.02
CA GLY A 476 -11.87 -2.40 -25.73
C GLY A 476 -10.37 -2.11 -25.77
N ALA A 477 -9.94 -1.30 -26.75
CA ALA A 477 -8.60 -0.75 -26.87
C ALA A 477 -8.29 0.14 -25.66
N GLY A 478 -9.21 1.03 -25.26
CA GLY A 478 -9.00 1.84 -24.08
C GLY A 478 -8.87 1.03 -22.78
N CYS A 479 -9.64 -0.06 -22.59
CA CYS A 479 -9.44 -0.98 -21.46
C CYS A 479 -8.08 -1.71 -21.51
N SER A 480 -7.71 -2.25 -22.68
CA SER A 480 -6.42 -2.95 -22.88
C SER A 480 -5.24 -2.01 -22.62
N LEU A 481 -5.35 -0.77 -23.07
CA LEU A 481 -4.37 0.28 -22.91
C LEU A 481 -4.27 0.79 -21.44
N THR A 482 -5.36 0.82 -20.65
CA THR A 482 -5.32 1.18 -19.22
C THR A 482 -4.60 0.10 -18.42
N LEU A 483 -4.94 -1.15 -18.73
CA LEU A 483 -4.23 -2.30 -18.20
C LEU A 483 -2.76 -2.30 -18.63
N MET A 484 -2.43 -1.89 -19.85
CA MET A 484 -1.04 -1.76 -20.30
C MET A 484 -0.26 -0.69 -19.52
N ALA A 485 -0.86 0.46 -19.21
CA ALA A 485 -0.24 1.46 -18.35
C ALA A 485 0.03 0.90 -16.94
N ALA A 486 -0.85 0.04 -16.43
CA ALA A 486 -0.65 -0.65 -15.16
C ALA A 486 0.41 -1.76 -15.25
N LEU A 487 0.42 -2.57 -16.31
CA LEU A 487 1.43 -3.59 -16.57
C LEU A 487 2.82 -2.99 -16.83
N ARG A 488 2.91 -1.79 -17.43
CA ARG A 488 4.17 -1.03 -17.54
C ARG A 488 4.75 -0.74 -16.15
N LYS A 489 3.92 -0.35 -15.19
CA LYS A 489 4.34 -0.12 -13.79
C LYS A 489 4.75 -1.41 -13.10
N LEU A 490 4.03 -2.51 -13.36
CA LEU A 490 4.30 -3.80 -12.73
C LEU A 490 5.58 -4.46 -13.25
N ASN A 491 5.76 -4.48 -14.57
CA ASN A 491 6.78 -5.28 -15.24
C ASN A 491 8.04 -4.49 -15.61
N ASN A 492 8.11 -3.18 -15.29
CA ASN A 492 9.17 -2.28 -15.77
C ASN A 492 9.36 -2.35 -17.31
N MET A 493 8.28 -2.63 -18.05
CA MET A 493 8.32 -2.84 -19.50
C MET A 493 8.16 -1.51 -20.25
N MET A 494 8.94 -1.34 -21.32
CA MET A 494 8.67 -0.29 -22.28
C MET A 494 7.44 -0.69 -23.10
N VAL A 495 6.31 0.00 -22.86
CA VAL A 495 5.09 -0.16 -23.65
C VAL A 495 4.71 1.18 -24.22
N THR A 496 4.56 1.23 -25.54
CA THR A 496 4.28 2.44 -26.28
C THR A 496 3.33 2.14 -27.45
N SER A 497 2.36 3.02 -27.73
CA SER A 497 1.41 2.83 -28.83
C SER A 497 1.59 3.90 -29.89
N LEU A 498 1.69 3.50 -31.16
CA LEU A 498 1.59 4.37 -32.32
C LEU A 498 0.13 4.42 -32.79
N HIS A 499 -0.51 5.59 -32.69
CA HIS A 499 -1.78 5.86 -33.36
C HIS A 499 -1.50 6.70 -34.60
N SER A 500 -1.54 6.08 -35.79
CA SER A 500 -1.44 6.80 -37.05
C SER A 500 -2.83 6.99 -37.64
N HIS A 501 -3.21 8.23 -37.95
CA HIS A 501 -4.55 8.58 -38.42
C HIS A 501 -4.94 7.92 -39.76
N LEU A 502 -4.04 7.21 -40.45
CA LEU A 502 -4.25 6.83 -41.86
C LEU A 502 -3.79 5.43 -42.32
N ALA A 503 -3.20 4.53 -41.49
CA ALA A 503 -2.90 3.19 -42.03
C ALA A 503 -2.87 2.01 -41.04
N HIS A 504 -2.24 2.07 -39.87
CA HIS A 504 -2.15 0.91 -38.97
C HIS A 504 -2.03 1.36 -37.51
N ASP A 505 -2.75 0.67 -36.60
CA ASP A 505 -2.57 0.81 -35.15
C ASP A 505 -1.52 -0.21 -34.70
N ILE A 506 -0.38 0.29 -34.19
CA ILE A 506 0.78 -0.54 -33.84
C ILE A 506 1.10 -0.35 -32.36
N MET A 507 1.16 -1.47 -31.66
CA MET A 507 1.59 -1.52 -30.27
C MET A 507 3.03 -2.02 -30.19
N VAL A 508 3.90 -1.23 -29.57
CA VAL A 508 5.32 -1.52 -29.40
C VAL A 508 5.58 -1.94 -27.95
N GLN A 509 6.17 -3.12 -27.79
CA GLN A 509 6.54 -3.72 -26.51
C GLN A 509 8.01 -4.12 -26.52
N GLU A 510 8.60 -4.34 -25.36
CA GLU A 510 9.95 -4.89 -25.28
C GLU A 510 10.03 -6.33 -25.83
N TYR A 511 11.12 -6.63 -26.54
CA TYR A 511 11.41 -7.99 -26.98
C TYR A 511 11.87 -8.88 -25.81
N VAL A 512 11.28 -10.07 -25.72
CA VAL A 512 11.60 -11.06 -24.70
C VAL A 512 12.23 -12.29 -25.35
N LYS A 513 13.46 -12.62 -24.94
CA LYS A 513 14.28 -13.67 -25.55
C LYS A 513 13.61 -15.04 -25.62
N PHE A 514 12.99 -15.51 -24.53
CA PHE A 514 12.42 -16.87 -24.48
C PHE A 514 10.96 -16.93 -24.94
N GLY A 515 10.33 -15.78 -25.20
CA GLY A 515 8.95 -15.68 -25.67
C GLY A 515 7.91 -16.14 -24.65
N SER A 516 6.81 -16.72 -25.15
CA SER A 516 5.67 -17.16 -24.34
C SER A 516 5.95 -18.45 -23.57
N LEU A 517 5.47 -18.48 -22.33
CA LEU A 517 5.66 -19.57 -21.38
C LEU A 517 5.10 -20.89 -21.90
N ASP A 518 3.96 -20.87 -22.61
CA ASP A 518 3.36 -22.08 -23.18
C ASP A 518 4.28 -22.81 -24.17
N THR A 519 4.95 -22.03 -25.02
CA THR A 519 5.85 -22.54 -26.05
C THR A 519 7.15 -23.02 -25.41
N TYR A 520 7.61 -22.31 -24.39
CA TYR A 520 8.77 -22.71 -23.60
C TYR A 520 8.54 -24.04 -22.87
N LEU A 521 7.40 -24.19 -22.18
CA LEU A 521 7.02 -25.40 -21.46
C LEU A 521 6.90 -26.62 -22.39
N LYS A 522 6.34 -26.44 -23.60
CA LYS A 522 6.26 -27.52 -24.60
C LYS A 522 7.63 -27.99 -25.07
N LYS A 523 8.57 -27.07 -25.28
CA LYS A 523 9.94 -27.38 -25.73
C LYS A 523 10.79 -28.03 -24.63
N ASN A 524 10.54 -27.68 -23.36
CA ASN A 524 11.37 -28.04 -22.22
C ASN A 524 10.65 -28.94 -21.20
N LYS A 525 9.67 -29.73 -21.63
CA LYS A 525 8.78 -30.51 -20.72
C LYS A 525 9.54 -31.41 -19.74
N ASN A 526 10.70 -31.93 -20.13
CA ASN A 526 11.50 -32.87 -19.33
C ASN A 526 12.55 -32.20 -18.42
N SER A 527 12.88 -30.93 -18.63
CA SER A 527 13.92 -30.22 -17.86
C SER A 527 13.35 -29.35 -16.74
N ILE A 528 12.04 -29.11 -16.72
CA ILE A 528 11.39 -28.21 -15.78
C ILE A 528 10.83 -28.98 -14.59
N ASN A 529 11.39 -28.74 -13.41
CA ASN A 529 10.95 -29.33 -12.15
C ASN A 529 9.73 -28.59 -11.55
N ILE A 530 9.21 -29.10 -10.43
CA ILE A 530 8.05 -28.51 -9.76
C ILE A 530 8.35 -27.16 -9.09
N MET A 531 9.54 -27.00 -8.53
CA MET A 531 9.97 -25.75 -7.86
C MET A 531 10.00 -24.58 -8.85
N TRP A 532 10.49 -24.81 -10.05
CA TRP A 532 10.47 -23.85 -11.14
C TRP A 532 9.03 -23.42 -11.48
N LYS A 533 8.10 -24.38 -11.58
CA LYS A 533 6.69 -24.10 -11.87
C LYS A 533 6.03 -23.30 -10.76
N LEU A 534 6.35 -23.60 -9.50
CA LEU A 534 5.87 -22.87 -8.33
C LEU A 534 6.37 -21.42 -8.31
N GLU A 535 7.63 -21.21 -8.63
CA GLU A 535 8.21 -19.86 -8.67
C GLU A 535 7.55 -19.01 -9.77
N VAL A 536 7.30 -19.61 -10.94
CA VAL A 536 6.51 -18.96 -12.00
C VAL A 536 5.06 -18.70 -11.58
N ALA A 537 4.40 -19.66 -10.93
CA ALA A 537 3.05 -19.51 -10.41
C ALA A 537 2.94 -18.37 -9.39
N LYS A 538 3.93 -18.26 -8.50
CA LYS A 538 4.05 -17.21 -7.49
C LYS A 538 4.22 -15.83 -8.12
N GLN A 539 5.14 -15.68 -9.07
CA GLN A 539 5.33 -14.41 -9.78
C GLN A 539 4.07 -13.99 -10.55
N LEU A 540 3.37 -14.95 -11.16
CA LEU A 540 2.09 -14.67 -11.81
C LEU A 540 1.04 -14.23 -10.77
N ALA A 541 0.94 -14.89 -9.62
CA ALA A 541 0.02 -14.51 -8.56
C ALA A 541 0.29 -13.09 -8.02
N TRP A 542 1.56 -12.69 -7.90
CA TRP A 542 1.94 -11.31 -7.56
C TRP A 542 1.49 -10.30 -8.60
N ALA A 543 1.71 -10.59 -9.89
CA ALA A 543 1.22 -9.75 -10.98
C ALA A 543 -0.30 -9.56 -10.91
N MET A 544 -1.03 -10.64 -10.64
CA MET A 544 -2.48 -10.60 -10.53
C MET A 544 -2.98 -9.91 -9.25
N ASN A 545 -2.26 -10.05 -8.13
CA ASN A 545 -2.58 -9.33 -6.89
C ASN A 545 -2.50 -7.81 -7.07
N PHE A 546 -1.48 -7.32 -7.78
CA PHE A 546 -1.38 -5.90 -8.09
C PHE A 546 -2.58 -5.41 -8.93
N LEU A 547 -3.01 -6.19 -9.94
CA LEU A 547 -4.18 -5.85 -10.73
C LEU A 547 -5.46 -5.83 -9.88
N GLU A 548 -5.65 -6.82 -8.99
CA GLU A 548 -6.77 -6.88 -8.04
C GLU A 548 -6.77 -5.68 -7.09
N ASP A 549 -5.63 -5.33 -6.49
CA ASP A 549 -5.49 -4.17 -5.59
C ASP A 549 -5.77 -2.84 -6.33
N LYS A 550 -5.51 -2.77 -7.65
CA LYS A 550 -5.84 -1.61 -8.51
C LYS A 550 -7.24 -1.66 -9.13
N GLN A 551 -8.04 -2.68 -8.83
CA GLN A 551 -9.36 -2.90 -9.42
C GLN A 551 -9.35 -2.98 -10.96
N LEU A 552 -8.28 -3.54 -11.52
CA LEU A 552 -8.11 -3.74 -12.96
C LEU A 552 -8.31 -5.22 -13.32
N VAL A 553 -9.03 -5.47 -14.41
CA VAL A 553 -9.22 -6.83 -14.93
C VAL A 553 -8.36 -7.04 -16.18
N HIS A 554 -7.55 -8.09 -16.20
CA HIS A 554 -6.74 -8.51 -17.33
C HIS A 554 -7.59 -9.11 -18.45
N GLY A 555 -8.48 -10.05 -18.11
CA GLY A 555 -9.48 -10.64 -19.01
C GLY A 555 -8.96 -11.66 -20.02
N ASN A 556 -7.65 -11.92 -20.07
CA ASN A 556 -7.04 -12.92 -20.95
C ASN A 556 -5.77 -13.54 -20.34
N VAL A 557 -5.84 -14.04 -19.11
CA VAL A 557 -4.70 -14.70 -18.44
C VAL A 557 -4.57 -16.13 -18.96
N CYS A 558 -3.45 -16.43 -19.62
CA CYS A 558 -3.07 -17.76 -20.11
C CYS A 558 -1.55 -17.84 -20.29
N ALA A 559 -0.95 -19.04 -20.35
CA ALA A 559 0.51 -19.15 -20.47
C ALA A 559 1.06 -18.58 -21.78
N LYS A 560 0.23 -18.41 -22.83
CA LYS A 560 0.61 -17.69 -24.05
C LYS A 560 0.90 -16.20 -23.78
N ASN A 561 0.21 -15.60 -22.81
CA ASN A 561 0.37 -14.21 -22.42
C ASN A 561 1.30 -14.04 -21.20
N VAL A 562 1.96 -15.11 -20.75
CA VAL A 562 3.04 -15.02 -19.76
C VAL A 562 4.36 -15.15 -20.51
N LEU A 563 5.26 -14.18 -20.34
CA LEU A 563 6.53 -14.14 -21.05
C LEU A 563 7.66 -14.54 -20.10
N LEU A 564 8.51 -15.48 -20.52
CA LEU A 564 9.69 -15.89 -19.75
C LEU A 564 10.87 -14.97 -20.09
N ILE A 565 11.35 -14.23 -19.11
CA ILE A 565 12.45 -13.26 -19.26
C ILE A 565 13.80 -13.90 -18.96
N ARG A 566 13.86 -14.67 -17.86
CA ARG A 566 15.07 -15.34 -17.38
C ARG A 566 14.76 -16.81 -17.09
N GLU A 567 15.64 -17.71 -17.51
CA GLU A 567 15.65 -19.11 -17.08
C GLU A 567 16.21 -19.24 -15.65
N GLU A 568 16.05 -20.42 -15.04
CA GLU A 568 16.71 -20.71 -13.77
C GLU A 568 18.23 -20.85 -13.99
N ASP A 569 19.03 -20.09 -13.26
CA ASP A 569 20.47 -20.30 -13.18
C ASP A 569 20.85 -20.79 -11.79
N ARG A 570 20.94 -22.11 -11.65
CA ARG A 570 21.29 -22.77 -10.39
C ARG A 570 22.70 -22.45 -9.91
N ARG A 571 23.62 -22.08 -10.80
CA ARG A 571 25.01 -21.76 -10.43
C ARG A 571 25.10 -20.38 -9.79
N ALA A 572 24.31 -19.44 -10.30
CA ALA A 572 24.22 -18.08 -9.76
C ALA A 572 23.12 -17.90 -8.70
N GLY A 573 22.29 -18.94 -8.47
CA GLY A 573 21.15 -18.89 -7.55
C GLY A 573 19.96 -18.06 -8.04
N ASN A 574 19.88 -17.76 -9.34
CA ASN A 574 18.84 -16.90 -9.89
C ASN A 574 17.59 -17.72 -10.27
N PRO A 575 16.41 -17.43 -9.69
CA PRO A 575 15.16 -18.10 -10.08
C PRO A 575 14.71 -17.69 -11.48
N PRO A 576 13.82 -18.47 -12.12
CA PRO A 576 13.17 -18.02 -13.35
C PRO A 576 12.46 -16.69 -13.14
N PHE A 577 12.33 -15.88 -14.18
CA PHE A 577 11.63 -14.60 -14.09
C PHE A 577 10.61 -14.46 -15.21
N ILE A 578 9.35 -14.18 -14.87
CA ILE A 578 8.26 -13.99 -15.84
C ILE A 578 7.71 -12.57 -15.79
N LYS A 579 7.10 -12.14 -16.90
CA LYS A 579 6.30 -10.92 -16.99
C LYS A 579 4.94 -11.24 -17.62
N LEU A 580 3.87 -10.66 -17.07
CA LEU A 580 2.54 -10.77 -17.67
C LEU A 580 2.43 -9.80 -18.87
N SER A 581 2.21 -10.33 -20.07
CA SER A 581 2.02 -9.55 -21.30
C SER A 581 0.63 -8.89 -21.33
N ASP A 582 0.38 -8.04 -22.32
CA ASP A 582 -0.96 -7.49 -22.55
C ASP A 582 -1.97 -8.58 -22.95
N PRO A 583 -3.26 -8.39 -22.66
CA PRO A 583 -4.30 -9.33 -23.04
C PRO A 583 -4.63 -9.30 -24.54
N GLY A 584 -4.05 -8.37 -25.31
CA GLY A 584 -4.47 -8.02 -26.66
C GLY A 584 -5.82 -7.32 -26.66
N ILE A 585 -6.71 -7.74 -27.57
CA ILE A 585 -8.07 -7.21 -27.66
C ILE A 585 -8.94 -7.80 -26.56
N CYS A 586 -9.62 -6.91 -25.83
CA CYS A 586 -10.47 -7.28 -24.70
C CYS A 586 -11.56 -8.29 -25.10
N ILE A 587 -11.78 -9.32 -24.27
CA ILE A 587 -12.82 -10.34 -24.51
C ILE A 587 -14.24 -9.76 -24.57
N THR A 588 -14.45 -8.55 -24.03
CA THR A 588 -15.72 -7.80 -24.10
C THR A 588 -16.10 -7.33 -25.48
N VAL A 589 -15.18 -7.34 -26.43
CA VAL A 589 -15.43 -6.90 -27.81
C VAL A 589 -15.25 -8.01 -28.84
N LEU A 590 -14.93 -9.23 -28.38
CA LEU A 590 -14.75 -10.38 -29.27
C LEU A 590 -16.11 -11.02 -29.62
N PRO A 591 -16.26 -11.55 -30.86
CA PRO A 591 -17.39 -12.40 -31.22
C PRO A 591 -17.54 -13.60 -30.28
N LYS A 592 -18.78 -14.02 -30.06
CA LYS A 592 -19.13 -15.08 -29.11
C LYS A 592 -18.42 -16.40 -29.45
N GLU A 593 -18.26 -16.70 -30.73
CA GLU A 593 -17.60 -17.91 -31.23
C GLU A 593 -16.14 -17.96 -30.76
N ILE A 594 -15.40 -16.84 -30.89
CA ILE A 594 -14.00 -16.73 -30.44
C ILE A 594 -13.91 -16.81 -28.92
N VAL A 595 -14.90 -16.26 -28.21
CA VAL A 595 -14.97 -16.36 -26.74
C VAL A 595 -15.15 -17.82 -26.31
N ILE A 596 -16.02 -18.59 -26.99
CA ILE A 596 -16.25 -20.02 -26.70
C ILE A 596 -15.00 -20.85 -27.02
N GLU A 597 -14.28 -20.54 -28.10
CA GLU A 597 -13.03 -21.24 -28.44
C GLU A 597 -11.98 -21.14 -27.33
N ARG A 598 -11.98 -20.03 -26.58
CA ARG A 598 -11.08 -19.78 -25.45
C ARG A 598 -11.50 -20.46 -24.14
N ILE A 599 -12.58 -21.24 -24.11
CA ILE A 599 -12.85 -22.14 -22.99
C ILE A 599 -11.69 -23.16 -22.91
N PRO A 600 -11.08 -23.37 -21.73
CA PRO A 600 -11.61 -23.02 -20.40
C PRO A 600 -11.04 -21.77 -19.71
N TRP A 601 -10.21 -20.94 -20.36
CA TRP A 601 -9.69 -19.72 -19.72
C TRP A 601 -10.77 -18.65 -19.53
N VAL A 602 -11.79 -18.62 -20.39
CA VAL A 602 -12.95 -17.73 -20.25
C VAL A 602 -13.88 -18.27 -19.17
N PRO A 603 -14.23 -17.48 -18.14
CA PRO A 603 -15.03 -17.97 -17.03
C PRO A 603 -16.51 -18.20 -17.40
N PRO A 604 -17.20 -19.14 -16.74
CA PRO A 604 -18.56 -19.57 -17.10
C PRO A 604 -19.60 -18.46 -16.95
N GLU A 605 -19.47 -17.56 -15.98
CA GLU A 605 -20.40 -16.43 -15.79
C GLU A 605 -20.37 -15.45 -16.96
N TYR A 606 -19.23 -15.33 -17.65
CA TYR A 606 -19.10 -14.44 -18.80
C TYR A 606 -19.76 -15.03 -20.05
N ILE A 607 -19.79 -16.36 -20.18
CA ILE A 607 -20.55 -17.05 -21.23
C ILE A 607 -22.06 -16.87 -21.03
N LYS A 608 -22.53 -16.89 -19.77
CA LYS A 608 -23.94 -16.71 -19.40
C LYS A 608 -24.41 -15.25 -19.56
N GLU A 609 -23.61 -14.29 -19.09
CA GLU A 609 -23.91 -12.85 -19.16
C GLU A 609 -22.75 -12.09 -19.87
N PRO A 610 -22.73 -12.08 -21.22
CA PRO A 610 -21.72 -11.35 -21.97
C PRO A 610 -21.75 -9.84 -21.67
N GLY A 611 -20.57 -9.23 -21.52
CA GLY A 611 -20.43 -7.79 -21.31
C GLY A 611 -20.19 -7.34 -19.87
N LYS A 612 -20.21 -8.25 -18.89
CA LYS A 612 -19.89 -7.96 -17.48
C LYS A 612 -18.63 -8.69 -17.02
N LEU A 613 -17.47 -8.16 -17.41
CA LEU A 613 -16.18 -8.67 -16.93
C LEU A 613 -15.92 -8.15 -15.50
N CYS A 614 -15.47 -9.02 -14.60
CA CYS A 614 -15.19 -8.67 -13.20
C CYS A 614 -13.84 -9.24 -12.74
N LEU A 615 -13.31 -8.76 -11.61
CA LEU A 615 -12.04 -9.23 -11.05
C LEU A 615 -12.02 -10.74 -10.78
N ALA A 616 -13.18 -11.34 -10.51
CA ALA A 616 -13.27 -12.77 -10.29
C ALA A 616 -13.00 -13.59 -11.57
N ALA A 617 -13.19 -13.01 -12.76
CA ALA A 617 -12.88 -13.66 -14.03
C ALA A 617 -11.40 -14.06 -14.11
N ASP A 618 -10.51 -13.15 -13.69
CA ASP A 618 -9.08 -13.36 -13.72
C ASP A 618 -8.61 -14.47 -12.77
N LYS A 619 -9.33 -14.71 -11.67
CA LYS A 619 -9.06 -15.81 -10.74
C LYS A 619 -9.31 -17.16 -11.41
N TRP A 620 -10.40 -17.27 -12.18
CA TRP A 620 -10.70 -18.45 -12.98
C TRP A 620 -9.66 -18.68 -14.06
N SER A 621 -9.33 -17.64 -14.82
CA SER A 621 -8.30 -17.70 -15.86
C SER A 621 -6.92 -18.05 -15.29
N PHE A 622 -6.59 -17.52 -14.11
CA PHE A 622 -5.38 -17.89 -13.36
C PHE A 622 -5.38 -19.37 -12.95
N GLY A 623 -6.47 -19.90 -12.39
CA GLY A 623 -6.59 -21.33 -12.07
C GLY A 623 -6.39 -22.23 -13.29
N THR A 624 -6.97 -21.86 -14.43
CA THR A 624 -6.77 -22.56 -15.70
C THR A 624 -5.31 -22.46 -16.18
N THR A 625 -4.67 -21.30 -16.00
CA THR A 625 -3.26 -21.07 -16.35
C THR A 625 -2.32 -21.87 -15.46
N LEU A 626 -2.60 -21.99 -14.15
CA LEU A 626 -1.86 -22.87 -13.26
C LEU A 626 -1.95 -24.33 -13.72
N TRP A 627 -3.14 -24.79 -14.11
CA TRP A 627 -3.32 -26.12 -14.68
C TRP A 627 -2.48 -26.32 -15.95
N GLU A 628 -2.47 -25.33 -16.84
CA GLU A 628 -1.65 -25.31 -18.06
C GLU A 628 -0.15 -25.40 -17.73
N ILE A 629 0.34 -24.65 -16.74
CA ILE A 629 1.74 -24.71 -16.29
C ILE A 629 2.09 -26.10 -15.73
N CYS A 630 1.19 -26.67 -14.93
CA CYS A 630 1.39 -27.99 -14.31
C CYS A 630 1.48 -29.12 -15.33
N SER A 631 0.60 -29.10 -16.34
CA SER A 631 0.54 -30.10 -17.41
C SER A 631 1.68 -29.99 -18.44
N GLY A 632 2.51 -28.95 -18.37
CA GLY A 632 3.57 -28.70 -19.36
C GLY A 632 3.01 -28.07 -20.64
N ALA A 633 2.06 -27.14 -20.49
CA ALA A 633 1.37 -26.40 -21.54
C ALA A 633 0.50 -27.25 -22.49
N GLU A 634 -0.11 -28.31 -21.95
CA GLU A 634 -1.23 -28.96 -22.63
C GLU A 634 -2.43 -28.02 -22.63
N LYS A 635 -3.16 -27.96 -23.75
CA LYS A 635 -4.38 -27.14 -23.83
C LYS A 635 -5.54 -27.89 -23.17
N PRO A 636 -6.06 -27.44 -22.01
CA PRO A 636 -7.20 -28.09 -21.39
C PRO A 636 -8.40 -28.06 -22.34
N LEU A 637 -9.10 -29.18 -22.46
CA LEU A 637 -10.27 -29.35 -23.35
C LEU A 637 -9.97 -29.07 -24.84
N GLY A 638 -8.72 -29.08 -25.27
CA GLY A 638 -8.32 -28.72 -26.64
C GLY A 638 -8.85 -29.66 -27.73
N THR A 639 -9.22 -30.89 -27.38
CA THR A 639 -9.81 -31.88 -28.29
C THR A 639 -11.34 -31.78 -28.41
N LEU A 640 -11.99 -30.97 -27.58
CA LEU A 640 -13.44 -30.80 -27.59
C LEU A 640 -13.86 -29.70 -28.57
N ASP A 641 -14.97 -29.94 -29.29
CA ASP A 641 -15.64 -28.92 -30.07
C ASP A 641 -16.33 -27.87 -29.18
N ASN A 642 -16.77 -26.77 -29.79
CA ASN A 642 -17.40 -25.65 -29.08
C ASN A 642 -18.69 -26.05 -28.35
N PHE A 643 -19.45 -27.02 -28.85
CA PHE A 643 -20.67 -27.49 -28.21
C PHE A 643 -20.36 -28.26 -26.92
N LYS A 644 -19.41 -29.20 -26.96
CA LYS A 644 -18.96 -29.97 -25.80
C LYS A 644 -18.30 -29.08 -24.73
N LYS A 645 -17.61 -28.01 -25.15
CA LYS A 645 -17.06 -26.99 -24.23
C LYS A 645 -18.15 -26.25 -23.46
N ILE A 646 -19.26 -25.91 -24.10
CA ILE A 646 -20.42 -25.30 -23.42
C ILE A 646 -21.07 -26.31 -22.47
N GLN A 647 -21.29 -27.55 -22.94
CA GLN A 647 -21.87 -28.62 -22.14
C GLN A 647 -21.03 -28.92 -20.88
N PHE A 648 -19.70 -28.82 -20.97
CA PHE A 648 -18.80 -28.94 -19.82
C PHE A 648 -19.12 -27.92 -18.72
N TYR A 649 -19.43 -26.67 -19.09
CA TYR A 649 -19.85 -25.62 -18.14
C TYR A 649 -21.29 -25.77 -17.66
N GLU A 650 -22.22 -26.19 -18.51
CA GLU A 650 -23.61 -26.42 -18.12
C GLU A 650 -23.75 -27.54 -17.08
N ASN A 651 -22.92 -28.57 -17.22
CA ASN A 651 -22.87 -29.70 -16.28
C ASN A 651 -21.99 -29.45 -15.05
N HIS A 652 -21.42 -28.24 -14.91
CA HIS A 652 -20.55 -27.89 -13.78
C HIS A 652 -19.36 -28.85 -13.58
N HIS A 653 -18.77 -29.34 -14.68
CA HIS A 653 -17.61 -30.23 -14.61
C HIS A 653 -16.32 -29.46 -14.22
N HIS A 654 -15.39 -30.15 -13.58
CA HIS A 654 -14.07 -29.61 -13.23
C HIS A 654 -12.98 -30.17 -14.14
N LEU A 655 -11.88 -29.42 -14.30
CA LEU A 655 -10.70 -29.93 -15.01
C LEU A 655 -10.11 -31.12 -14.25
N PRO A 656 -9.43 -32.07 -14.93
CA PRO A 656 -8.75 -33.18 -14.27
C PRO A 656 -7.75 -32.66 -13.24
N ALA A 657 -7.81 -33.18 -12.01
CA ALA A 657 -6.90 -32.77 -10.95
C ALA A 657 -5.44 -33.08 -11.36
N PRO A 658 -4.51 -32.11 -11.23
CA PRO A 658 -3.08 -32.39 -11.34
C PRO A 658 -2.65 -33.44 -10.31
N LYS A 659 -1.52 -34.12 -10.57
CA LYS A 659 -0.97 -35.13 -9.64
C LYS A 659 -0.69 -34.60 -8.24
N TRP A 660 -0.50 -33.29 -8.10
CA TRP A 660 -0.18 -32.65 -6.83
C TRP A 660 -1.44 -32.09 -6.15
N THR A 661 -1.85 -32.70 -5.05
CA THR A 661 -3.14 -32.46 -4.40
C THR A 661 -3.28 -31.07 -3.82
N GLU A 662 -2.25 -30.52 -3.15
CA GLU A 662 -2.36 -29.17 -2.58
C GLU A 662 -2.49 -28.10 -3.67
N LEU A 663 -1.76 -28.23 -4.77
CA LEU A 663 -1.88 -27.33 -5.91
C LEU A 663 -3.21 -27.51 -6.66
N ALA A 664 -3.72 -28.74 -6.72
CA ALA A 664 -5.06 -29.02 -7.25
C ALA A 664 -6.16 -28.31 -6.44
N ASN A 665 -6.01 -28.19 -5.12
CA ASN A 665 -6.95 -27.43 -4.27
C ASN A 665 -6.95 -25.93 -4.61
N ILE A 666 -5.77 -25.35 -4.85
CA ILE A 666 -5.65 -23.94 -5.27
C ILE A 666 -6.32 -23.74 -6.63
N ILE A 667 -6.04 -24.62 -7.60
CA ILE A 667 -6.65 -24.57 -8.94
C ILE A 667 -8.18 -24.69 -8.85
N SER A 668 -8.68 -25.67 -8.09
CA SER A 668 -10.11 -25.90 -7.90
C SER A 668 -10.80 -24.69 -7.25
N SER A 669 -10.20 -24.12 -6.21
CA SER A 669 -10.75 -22.93 -5.51
C SER A 669 -10.78 -21.70 -6.43
N CYS A 670 -9.76 -21.51 -7.27
CA CYS A 670 -9.73 -20.46 -8.28
C CYS A 670 -10.78 -20.67 -9.38
N MET A 671 -11.10 -21.93 -9.70
CA MET A 671 -12.08 -22.33 -10.71
C MET A 671 -13.45 -22.68 -10.11
N ASP A 672 -13.85 -21.99 -9.03
CA ASP A 672 -15.21 -22.10 -8.50
C ASP A 672 -16.22 -21.49 -9.49
N TYR A 673 -17.32 -22.20 -9.76
CA TYR A 673 -18.37 -21.73 -10.66
C TYR A 673 -19.14 -20.53 -10.10
N GLU A 674 -19.13 -20.32 -8.79
CA GLU A 674 -19.62 -19.10 -8.15
C GLU A 674 -18.47 -18.08 -8.01
N PRO A 675 -18.48 -16.97 -8.78
CA PRO A 675 -17.35 -16.03 -8.80
C PRO A 675 -17.05 -15.40 -7.45
N ALA A 676 -18.05 -15.30 -6.58
CA ALA A 676 -17.92 -14.72 -5.24
C ALA A 676 -17.13 -15.61 -4.25
N PHE A 677 -16.96 -16.91 -4.55
CA PHE A 677 -16.24 -17.85 -3.68
C PHE A 677 -14.77 -18.03 -4.05
N ARG A 678 -14.35 -17.50 -5.21
CA ARG A 678 -12.95 -17.56 -5.65
C ARG A 678 -12.03 -16.76 -4.72
N PRO A 679 -10.86 -17.30 -4.33
CA PRO A 679 -9.96 -16.67 -3.36
C PRO A 679 -9.37 -15.35 -3.88
N THR A 680 -8.96 -14.46 -2.98
CA THR A 680 -8.13 -13.30 -3.38
C THR A 680 -6.76 -13.75 -3.84
N PHE A 681 -6.09 -12.94 -4.66
CA PHE A 681 -4.71 -13.25 -5.03
C PHE A 681 -3.77 -13.20 -3.82
N ARG A 682 -4.05 -12.41 -2.77
CA ARG A 682 -3.33 -12.50 -1.49
C ARG A 682 -3.43 -13.89 -0.85
N ALA A 683 -4.64 -14.46 -0.80
CA ALA A 683 -4.84 -15.81 -0.29
C ALA A 683 -4.10 -16.84 -1.16
N VAL A 684 -4.16 -16.69 -2.49
CA VAL A 684 -3.41 -17.54 -3.44
C VAL A 684 -1.90 -17.45 -3.20
N ILE A 685 -1.32 -16.25 -3.05
CA ILE A 685 0.11 -16.04 -2.80
C ILE A 685 0.52 -16.74 -1.49
N ARG A 686 -0.21 -16.49 -0.41
CA ARG A 686 0.02 -17.15 0.89
C ARG A 686 -0.04 -18.67 0.75
N ASP A 687 -1.05 -19.18 0.05
CA ASP A 687 -1.23 -20.62 -0.11
C ASP A 687 -0.13 -21.23 -0.98
N LEU A 688 0.32 -20.54 -2.05
CA LEU A 688 1.49 -20.95 -2.84
C LEU A 688 2.78 -20.93 -2.01
N HIS A 689 3.02 -19.90 -1.20
CA HIS A 689 4.20 -19.83 -0.33
C HIS A 689 4.26 -20.95 0.69
N SER A 690 3.11 -21.37 1.23
CA SER A 690 3.06 -22.52 2.14
C SER A 690 3.36 -23.87 1.47
N LEU A 691 3.39 -23.94 0.14
CA LEU A 691 3.83 -25.12 -0.60
C LEU A 691 5.35 -25.11 -0.84
N ILE A 692 5.99 -23.95 -0.72
CA ILE A 692 7.43 -23.76 -0.84
C ILE A 692 8.03 -23.94 0.57
N THR A 693 7.91 -25.15 1.13
CA THR A 693 8.44 -25.49 2.47
C THR A 693 9.81 -26.18 2.39
N PRO A 694 10.69 -25.98 3.40
CA PRO A 694 12.01 -26.62 3.46
C PRO A 694 11.98 -28.15 3.43
N ASP A 695 10.91 -28.79 3.94
CA ASP A 695 10.78 -30.25 3.96
C ASP A 695 10.80 -30.85 2.54
N TYR A 696 10.35 -30.11 1.53
CA TYR A 696 10.41 -30.54 0.13
C TYR A 696 11.80 -30.37 -0.49
N GLU A 697 12.56 -29.36 -0.04
CA GLU A 697 13.97 -29.15 -0.41
C GLU A 697 14.87 -30.24 0.23
N LEU A 698 14.58 -30.63 1.48
CA LEU A 698 15.32 -31.66 2.22
C LEU A 698 15.12 -33.09 1.65
N ILE A 699 13.92 -33.41 1.12
CA ILE A 699 13.62 -34.74 0.56
C ILE A 699 14.28 -34.94 -0.82
N MET A 700 14.46 -33.88 -1.60
CA MET A 700 15.02 -33.97 -2.96
C MET A 700 16.55 -34.08 -2.97
N ASP A 701 17.25 -33.50 -1.98
CA ASP A 701 18.72 -33.60 -1.88
C ASP A 701 19.18 -35.02 -1.46
N SER A 702 18.29 -35.86 -0.91
CA SER A 702 18.59 -37.25 -0.55
C SER A 702 18.58 -38.26 -1.70
N GLU A 703 18.08 -37.91 -2.89
CA GLU A 703 17.97 -38.85 -4.04
C GLU A 703 19.12 -38.73 -5.07
N ILE A 704 20.20 -37.98 -4.82
CA ILE A 704 21.36 -37.92 -5.72
C ILE A 704 22.68 -38.18 -4.96
N LEU A 705 23.37 -39.26 -5.33
CA LEU A 705 24.64 -39.76 -4.74
C LEU A 705 25.85 -38.80 -4.90
N PRO A 706 26.97 -39.03 -4.17
CA PRO A 706 27.75 -38.01 -3.49
C PRO A 706 29.03 -37.58 -4.22
N ASN A 707 29.38 -36.30 -4.03
CA ASN A 707 30.73 -35.74 -3.83
C ASN A 707 30.85 -34.34 -4.47
N ARG A 708 30.82 -33.29 -3.64
CA ARG A 708 31.99 -32.45 -3.33
C ARG A 708 31.54 -31.22 -2.53
N THR A 709 32.26 -31.02 -1.44
CA THR A 709 32.43 -29.80 -0.65
C THR A 709 32.45 -28.52 -1.50
N ALA A 710 31.55 -27.58 -1.22
CA ALA A 710 31.83 -26.15 -1.01
C ALA A 710 30.51 -25.37 -0.97
N GLY A 711 30.38 -24.50 0.03
CA GLY A 711 29.13 -23.80 0.33
C GLY A 711 28.76 -22.69 -0.65
N SER A 712 27.49 -22.34 -0.63
CA SER A 712 27.01 -20.95 -0.50
C SER A 712 25.50 -21.00 -0.30
N ALA A 713 25.03 -20.25 0.69
CA ALA A 713 23.65 -20.06 1.01
C ALA A 713 22.90 -19.37 -0.13
N TRP A 714 21.59 -19.60 -0.17
CA TRP A 714 20.69 -19.13 -1.20
C TRP A 714 20.41 -17.65 -0.98
N THR A 715 20.95 -16.81 -1.84
CA THR A 715 20.62 -15.38 -1.91
C THR A 715 19.44 -15.20 -2.86
N THR A 716 18.23 -15.21 -2.31
CA THR A 716 17.10 -14.55 -3.00
C THR A 716 17.40 -13.05 -2.94
N GLY A 717 17.50 -12.40 -4.10
CA GLY A 717 17.97 -11.02 -4.25
C GLY A 717 17.23 -10.00 -3.38
N GLY A 718 17.69 -9.83 -2.15
CA GLY A 718 17.43 -8.68 -1.31
C GLY A 718 18.32 -7.55 -1.80
N PHE A 719 17.72 -6.53 -2.40
CA PHE A 719 18.42 -5.27 -2.62
C PHE A 719 18.77 -4.68 -1.25
N GLU A 720 20.07 -4.72 -0.92
CA GLU A 720 20.66 -4.09 0.25
C GLU A 720 20.33 -2.59 0.26
N SER A 721 19.96 -2.06 1.44
CA SER A 721 20.06 -0.63 1.72
C SER A 721 20.78 -0.41 3.04
N HIS A 722 21.96 0.22 2.99
CA HIS A 722 22.30 1.47 3.68
C HIS A 722 23.82 1.73 3.72
N GLU A 723 24.47 1.62 2.56
CA GLU A 723 25.67 2.35 2.14
C GLU A 723 25.46 2.74 0.66
N PRO A 724 26.09 3.79 0.10
CA PRO A 724 25.68 4.35 -1.19
C PRO A 724 25.75 3.27 -2.28
N ALA A 725 24.59 2.90 -2.85
CA ALA A 725 24.54 1.98 -3.97
C ALA A 725 25.32 2.60 -5.13
N GLN A 726 26.52 2.09 -5.36
CA GLN A 726 27.32 2.48 -6.50
C GLN A 726 26.76 1.76 -7.71
N PHE A 727 26.06 2.50 -8.57
CA PHE A 727 25.56 1.99 -9.83
C PHE A 727 26.74 1.90 -10.82
N GLU A 728 26.84 0.77 -11.49
CA GLU A 728 27.85 0.57 -12.52
C GLU A 728 27.30 0.98 -13.89
N GLU A 729 28.02 1.85 -14.60
CA GLU A 729 27.59 2.39 -15.88
C GLU A 729 27.25 1.31 -16.91
N ARG A 730 28.04 0.22 -16.94
CA ARG A 730 27.84 -0.92 -17.87
C ARG A 730 26.49 -1.60 -17.74
N HIS A 731 25.81 -1.42 -16.61
CA HIS A 731 24.50 -2.00 -16.33
C HIS A 731 23.36 -1.00 -16.52
N LEU A 732 23.64 0.29 -16.76
CA LEU A 732 22.63 1.30 -17.06
C LEU A 732 22.29 1.29 -18.56
N LYS A 733 21.15 0.70 -18.90
CA LYS A 733 20.59 0.69 -20.25
C LYS A 733 19.67 1.89 -20.45
N PHE A 734 20.00 2.79 -21.37
CA PHE A 734 19.15 3.92 -21.73
C PHE A 734 17.80 3.44 -22.30
N LEU A 735 16.70 4.06 -21.88
CA LEU A 735 15.36 3.79 -22.39
C LEU A 735 14.72 5.01 -23.06
N GLN A 736 14.77 6.18 -22.43
CA GLN A 736 14.09 7.38 -22.93
C GLN A 736 14.70 8.66 -22.36
N LEU A 737 14.77 9.75 -23.12
CA LEU A 737 15.05 11.08 -22.56
C LEU A 737 13.81 11.63 -21.83
N LEU A 738 13.95 12.02 -20.56
CA LEU A 738 12.84 12.57 -19.74
C LEU A 738 12.80 14.09 -19.75
N GLY A 739 13.96 14.74 -19.75
CA GLY A 739 14.08 16.18 -19.75
C GLY A 739 15.49 16.63 -20.03
N LYS A 740 15.63 17.82 -20.62
CA LYS A 740 16.92 18.45 -20.92
C LYS A 740 16.82 19.93 -20.56
N GLY A 741 17.69 20.36 -19.66
CA GLY A 741 17.84 21.77 -19.26
C GLY A 741 19.32 22.15 -19.24
N ASN A 742 19.60 23.39 -18.84
CA ASN A 742 20.97 23.91 -18.88
C ASN A 742 21.89 23.33 -17.80
N PHE A 743 21.32 22.81 -16.70
CA PHE A 743 22.04 22.09 -15.64
C PHE A 743 22.32 20.63 -15.97
N GLY A 744 21.81 20.11 -17.09
CA GLY A 744 21.97 18.70 -17.47
C GLY A 744 20.71 18.08 -18.04
N SER A 745 20.82 16.79 -18.36
CA SER A 745 19.70 15.98 -18.84
C SER A 745 19.35 14.89 -17.85
N VAL A 746 18.08 14.50 -17.88
CA VAL A 746 17.53 13.40 -17.10
C VAL A 746 17.05 12.33 -18.08
N GLU A 747 17.60 11.14 -17.93
CA GLU A 747 17.31 9.97 -18.76
C GLU A 747 16.57 8.92 -17.93
N MET A 748 15.58 8.28 -18.53
CA MET A 748 15.00 7.04 -18.03
C MET A 748 15.95 5.91 -18.45
N CYS A 749 16.50 5.21 -17.47
CA CYS A 749 17.36 4.06 -17.69
C CYS A 749 16.82 2.83 -16.96
N ARG A 750 17.23 1.65 -17.40
CA ARG A 750 17.11 0.41 -16.64
C ARG A 750 18.47 0.04 -16.08
N TYR A 751 18.58 -0.12 -14.77
CA TYR A 751 19.77 -0.68 -14.14
C TYR A 751 19.65 -2.21 -14.09
N ASP A 752 20.42 -2.89 -14.93
CA ASP A 752 20.27 -4.32 -15.24
C ASP A 752 21.59 -5.11 -15.11
N PRO A 753 22.05 -5.40 -13.87
CA PRO A 753 23.29 -6.14 -13.62
C PRO A 753 23.33 -7.53 -14.27
N LEU A 754 22.18 -8.21 -14.31
CA LEU A 754 22.03 -9.56 -14.85
C LEU A 754 21.92 -9.58 -16.39
N GLN A 755 21.83 -8.40 -17.03
CA GLN A 755 21.70 -8.23 -18.47
C GLN A 755 20.50 -8.96 -19.09
N ASP A 756 19.49 -9.30 -18.30
CA ASP A 756 18.32 -10.09 -18.69
C ASP A 756 17.05 -9.23 -18.84
N ASN A 757 17.16 -7.90 -18.78
CA ASN A 757 16.07 -6.94 -18.85
C ASN A 757 15.08 -7.01 -17.66
N THR A 758 15.50 -7.57 -16.53
CA THR A 758 14.73 -7.59 -15.27
C THR A 758 15.08 -6.43 -14.34
N GLY A 759 16.13 -5.68 -14.67
CA GLY A 759 16.59 -4.51 -13.93
C GLY A 759 15.54 -3.45 -13.59
N GLU A 760 15.83 -2.67 -12.55
CA GLU A 760 14.96 -1.60 -12.07
C GLU A 760 15.01 -0.37 -12.99
N VAL A 761 13.86 0.26 -13.23
CA VAL A 761 13.81 1.55 -13.94
C VAL A 761 14.17 2.69 -12.98
N VAL A 762 15.11 3.53 -13.41
CA VAL A 762 15.66 4.65 -12.65
C VAL A 762 15.68 5.91 -13.51
N ALA A 763 15.65 7.07 -12.85
CA ALA A 763 15.94 8.36 -13.48
C ALA A 763 17.42 8.70 -13.26
N VAL A 764 18.14 8.99 -14.33
CA VAL A 764 19.58 9.26 -14.33
C VAL A 764 19.81 10.70 -14.75
N LYS A 765 20.23 11.56 -13.81
CA LYS A 765 20.62 12.94 -14.11
C LYS A 765 22.11 13.00 -14.42
N LYS A 766 22.48 13.67 -15.51
CA LYS A 766 23.87 13.86 -15.96
C LYS A 766 24.13 15.32 -16.32
N LEU A 767 25.34 15.80 -16.02
CA LEU A 767 25.81 17.13 -16.43
C LEU A 767 26.12 17.15 -17.94
N GLN A 768 25.72 18.21 -18.62
CA GLN A 768 25.96 18.39 -20.06
C GLN A 768 27.34 19.03 -20.35
N HIS A 769 27.81 19.90 -19.46
CA HIS A 769 29.12 20.57 -19.51
C HIS A 769 29.81 20.49 -18.14
N SER A 770 31.01 19.92 -18.10
CA SER A 770 31.80 19.72 -16.88
C SER A 770 32.83 20.85 -16.70
N THR A 771 32.40 22.02 -16.24
CA THR A 771 33.34 22.92 -15.54
C THR A 771 33.53 22.37 -14.12
N GLU A 772 34.67 22.65 -13.49
CA GLU A 772 34.90 22.22 -12.10
C GLU A 772 33.82 22.77 -11.14
N GLU A 773 33.28 23.95 -11.45
CA GLU A 773 32.23 24.57 -10.66
C GLU A 773 30.88 23.85 -10.80
N HIS A 774 30.44 23.55 -12.02
CA HIS A 774 29.22 22.76 -12.24
C HIS A 774 29.33 21.38 -11.61
N MET A 775 30.52 20.79 -11.61
CA MET A 775 30.78 19.52 -10.92
C MET A 775 30.60 19.64 -9.40
N ARG A 776 31.16 20.68 -8.78
CA ARG A 776 30.99 20.94 -7.33
C ARG A 776 29.55 21.21 -6.94
N ASP A 777 28.79 21.93 -7.76
CA ASP A 777 27.38 22.18 -7.50
C ASP A 777 26.54 20.91 -7.69
N PHE A 778 26.90 20.03 -8.63
CA PHE A 778 26.24 18.73 -8.81
C PHE A 778 26.56 17.74 -7.69
N GLU A 779 27.80 17.68 -7.21
CA GLU A 779 28.18 16.92 -6.01
C GLU A 779 27.40 17.39 -4.78
N ARG A 780 27.20 18.71 -4.66
CA ARG A 780 26.36 19.28 -3.60
C ARG A 780 24.90 18.88 -3.75
N GLU A 781 24.34 18.93 -4.96
CA GLU A 781 22.98 18.44 -5.24
C GLU A 781 22.80 16.99 -4.78
N ILE A 782 23.77 16.13 -5.10
CA ILE A 782 23.79 14.72 -4.71
C ILE A 782 23.79 14.57 -3.19
N GLU A 783 24.69 15.26 -2.47
CA GLU A 783 24.76 15.16 -1.01
C GLU A 783 23.53 15.73 -0.31
N ILE A 784 22.93 16.79 -0.86
CA ILE A 784 21.64 17.31 -0.40
C ILE A 784 20.59 16.21 -0.56
N LEU A 785 20.34 15.72 -1.77
CA LEU A 785 19.27 14.76 -2.03
C LEU A 785 19.44 13.46 -1.24
N LYS A 786 20.67 12.98 -1.09
CA LYS A 786 21.03 11.81 -0.27
C LYS A 786 20.67 11.96 1.21
N SER A 787 20.69 13.17 1.75
CA SER A 787 20.33 13.46 3.14
C SER A 787 18.82 13.63 3.38
N LEU A 788 18.01 13.64 2.32
CA LEU A 788 16.57 13.90 2.39
C LEU A 788 15.77 12.60 2.32
N GLN A 789 14.88 12.40 3.28
CA GLN A 789 13.95 11.27 3.30
C GLN A 789 12.56 11.77 3.72
N HIS A 790 11.69 11.94 2.73
CA HIS A 790 10.32 12.40 2.95
C HIS A 790 9.38 11.86 1.87
N GLU A 791 8.10 11.66 2.19
CA GLU A 791 7.10 11.11 1.26
C GLU A 791 6.85 12.00 0.03
N ASN A 792 7.01 13.32 0.18
CA ASN A 792 6.84 14.34 -0.86
C ASN A 792 8.17 14.87 -1.42
N ILE A 793 9.26 14.12 -1.33
CA ILE A 793 10.56 14.44 -1.94
C ILE A 793 11.04 13.24 -2.76
N VAL A 794 11.59 13.49 -3.95
CA VAL A 794 12.14 12.45 -4.84
C VAL A 794 13.24 11.67 -4.11
N LYS A 795 13.17 10.34 -4.14
CA LYS A 795 14.14 9.48 -3.47
C LYS A 795 15.46 9.40 -4.24
N TYR A 796 16.55 9.69 -3.52
CA TYR A 796 17.91 9.29 -3.89
C TYR A 796 18.02 7.76 -3.97
N LYS A 797 18.67 7.25 -5.01
CA LYS A 797 19.02 5.81 -5.10
C LYS A 797 20.51 5.56 -5.04
N GLY A 798 21.32 6.41 -5.67
CA GLY A 798 22.76 6.19 -5.73
C GLY A 798 23.45 7.12 -6.71
N VAL A 799 24.71 6.79 -7.01
CA VAL A 799 25.52 7.49 -8.01
C VAL A 799 26.18 6.49 -8.94
N CYS A 800 26.50 6.93 -10.15
CA CYS A 800 27.25 6.17 -11.14
C CYS A 800 28.44 7.00 -11.63
N TYR A 801 29.62 6.37 -11.71
CA TYR A 801 30.83 6.98 -12.28
C TYR A 801 31.13 6.34 -13.63
N SER A 802 31.50 7.16 -14.62
CA SER A 802 32.00 6.61 -15.88
C SER A 802 33.39 6.00 -15.75
N ALA A 803 33.81 5.21 -16.76
CA ALA A 803 35.19 4.72 -16.87
C ALA A 803 36.19 5.89 -16.69
N GLY A 804 37.12 5.73 -15.74
CA GLY A 804 38.08 6.77 -15.35
C GLY A 804 37.57 7.84 -14.36
N ARG A 805 36.39 7.67 -13.75
CA ARG A 805 35.76 8.59 -12.76
C ARG A 805 35.52 10.02 -13.25
N ARG A 806 35.48 10.26 -14.56
CA ARG A 806 35.37 11.61 -15.13
C ARG A 806 33.94 12.15 -15.21
N ASN A 807 32.92 11.30 -15.31
CA ASN A 807 31.52 11.72 -15.39
C ASN A 807 30.70 11.11 -14.25
N LEU A 808 30.25 11.95 -13.31
CA LEU A 808 29.34 11.60 -12.23
C LEU A 808 27.89 11.68 -12.71
N ARG A 809 27.07 10.70 -12.35
CA ARG A 809 25.63 10.65 -12.61
C ARG A 809 24.87 10.41 -11.32
N LEU A 810 23.74 11.10 -11.16
CA LEU A 810 22.83 10.95 -10.03
C LEU A 810 21.70 10.00 -10.41
N ILE A 811 21.50 8.95 -9.62
CA ILE A 811 20.45 7.94 -9.81
C ILE A 811 19.32 8.20 -8.80
N MET A 812 18.10 8.35 -9.32
CA MET A 812 16.88 8.66 -8.57
C MET A 812 15.76 7.68 -8.89
N GLU A 813 14.71 7.65 -8.08
CA GLU A 813 13.48 6.97 -8.44
C GLU A 813 12.84 7.56 -9.71
N TYR A 814 12.32 6.70 -10.58
CA TYR A 814 11.57 7.12 -11.77
C TYR A 814 10.09 7.31 -11.42
N LEU A 815 9.53 8.48 -11.77
CA LEU A 815 8.13 8.82 -11.53
C LEU A 815 7.35 8.84 -12.85
N PRO A 816 6.39 7.92 -13.07
CA PRO A 816 5.85 7.62 -14.40
C PRO A 816 4.93 8.69 -14.98
N PHE A 817 4.37 9.58 -14.16
CA PHE A 817 3.49 10.65 -14.62
C PHE A 817 4.23 11.96 -14.96
N GLY A 818 5.54 12.01 -14.75
CA GLY A 818 6.37 13.15 -15.09
C GLY A 818 6.10 14.38 -14.23
N SER A 819 6.36 15.57 -14.79
CA SER A 819 6.15 16.84 -14.10
C SER A 819 4.67 17.16 -13.88
N LEU A 820 4.35 17.83 -12.77
CA LEU A 820 3.01 18.28 -12.44
C LEU A 820 2.52 19.29 -13.47
N ARG A 821 3.40 20.14 -13.99
CA ARG A 821 3.11 21.04 -15.12
C ARG A 821 2.50 20.29 -16.31
N ASP A 822 3.20 19.28 -16.81
CA ASP A 822 2.73 18.50 -17.96
C ASP A 822 1.48 17.68 -17.62
N TYR A 823 1.41 17.19 -16.37
CA TYR A 823 0.28 16.42 -15.88
C TYR A 823 -1.01 17.27 -15.82
N LEU A 824 -0.94 18.50 -15.31
CA LEU A 824 -2.07 19.43 -15.23
C LEU A 824 -2.58 19.80 -16.63
N ILE A 825 -1.68 20.18 -17.54
CA ILE A 825 -2.05 20.53 -18.92
C ILE A 825 -2.76 19.35 -19.62
N LYS A 826 -2.29 18.13 -19.40
CA LYS A 826 -2.87 16.92 -20.03
C LYS A 826 -4.18 16.45 -19.40
N ASN A 827 -4.45 16.80 -18.14
CA ASN A 827 -5.58 16.26 -17.37
C ASN A 827 -6.54 17.33 -16.83
N LYS A 828 -6.53 18.54 -17.42
CA LYS A 828 -7.33 19.71 -17.00
C LYS A 828 -8.80 19.37 -16.71
N ASP A 829 -9.45 18.60 -17.58
CA ASP A 829 -10.88 18.28 -17.45
C ASP A 829 -11.23 17.28 -16.32
N ARG A 830 -10.22 16.73 -15.62
CA ARG A 830 -10.39 15.65 -14.64
C ARG A 830 -9.87 15.99 -13.25
N ILE A 831 -9.18 17.11 -13.13
CA ILE A 831 -8.59 17.55 -11.88
C ILE A 831 -9.56 18.59 -11.33
N ASP A 832 -10.23 18.22 -10.24
CA ASP A 832 -11.08 19.14 -9.51
C ASP A 832 -10.25 19.98 -8.52
N HIS A 833 -10.89 20.98 -7.93
CA HIS A 833 -10.24 21.85 -6.95
C HIS A 833 -9.76 21.07 -5.72
N GLN A 834 -10.48 20.05 -5.27
CA GLN A 834 -10.07 19.22 -4.13
C GLN A 834 -8.70 18.56 -4.40
N LYS A 835 -8.48 18.07 -5.62
CA LYS A 835 -7.21 17.46 -6.03
C LYS A 835 -6.08 18.49 -6.14
N LEU A 836 -6.36 19.71 -6.63
CA LEU A 836 -5.38 20.81 -6.64
C LEU A 836 -4.95 21.20 -5.22
N VAL A 837 -5.92 21.38 -4.31
CA VAL A 837 -5.68 21.68 -2.89
C VAL A 837 -4.89 20.54 -2.23
N HIS A 838 -5.19 19.29 -2.59
CA HIS A 838 -4.44 18.13 -2.11
C HIS A 838 -2.96 18.16 -2.54
N TYR A 839 -2.68 18.51 -3.80
CA TYR A 839 -1.31 18.71 -4.28
C TYR A 839 -0.61 19.86 -3.56
N ALA A 840 -1.30 20.99 -3.34
CA ALA A 840 -0.77 22.12 -2.59
C ALA A 840 -0.35 21.72 -1.17
N SER A 841 -1.21 20.99 -0.43
CA SER A 841 -0.92 20.47 0.91
C SER A 841 0.33 19.59 0.94
N GLN A 842 0.47 18.70 -0.05
CA GLN A 842 1.64 17.82 -0.17
C GLN A 842 2.94 18.57 -0.44
N ILE A 843 2.89 19.61 -1.29
CA ILE A 843 4.04 20.48 -1.55
C ILE A 843 4.43 21.24 -0.28
N CYS A 844 3.47 21.78 0.48
CA CYS A 844 3.75 22.43 1.77
C CYS A 844 4.45 21.49 2.75
N LYS A 845 3.97 20.24 2.91
CA LYS A 845 4.58 19.24 3.79
C LYS A 845 6.02 18.91 3.40
N GLY A 846 6.29 18.78 2.10
CA GLY A 846 7.66 18.60 1.60
C GLY A 846 8.56 19.80 1.88
N MET A 847 8.06 21.02 1.70
CA MET A 847 8.82 22.25 1.96
C MET A 847 8.98 22.56 3.46
N GLU A 848 8.02 22.20 4.31
CA GLU A 848 8.16 22.23 5.76
C GLU A 848 9.29 21.31 6.21
N TYR A 849 9.37 20.10 5.65
CA TYR A 849 10.47 19.19 5.91
C TYR A 849 11.82 19.78 5.49
N LEU A 850 11.93 20.36 4.30
CA LEU A 850 13.16 21.04 3.85
C LEU A 850 13.56 22.20 4.76
N SER A 851 12.59 23.03 5.16
CA SER A 851 12.78 24.13 6.09
C SER A 851 13.31 23.64 7.45
N SER A 852 12.76 22.54 7.98
CA SER A 852 13.22 21.93 9.24
C SER A 852 14.68 21.44 9.17
N LYS A 853 15.15 21.11 7.96
CA LYS A 853 16.53 20.71 7.66
C LYS A 853 17.42 21.89 7.23
N ARG A 854 16.90 23.12 7.30
CA ARG A 854 17.58 24.36 6.91
C ARG A 854 18.03 24.38 5.45
N TYR A 855 17.26 23.76 4.55
CA TYR A 855 17.46 23.88 3.11
C TYR A 855 16.52 24.93 2.50
N ILE A 856 17.04 25.73 1.56
CA ILE A 856 16.25 26.61 0.70
C ILE A 856 16.30 26.03 -0.71
N HIS A 857 15.15 25.74 -1.29
CA HIS A 857 15.03 25.09 -2.58
C HIS A 857 15.45 26.00 -3.74
N ARG A 858 15.00 27.27 -3.73
CA ARG A 858 15.28 28.29 -4.76
C ARG A 858 14.76 28.00 -6.17
N ASP A 859 14.03 26.90 -6.38
CA ASP A 859 13.41 26.60 -7.68
C ASP A 859 12.09 25.83 -7.54
N LEU A 860 11.26 26.30 -6.61
CA LEU A 860 9.96 25.70 -6.36
C LEU A 860 8.96 26.16 -7.46
N ALA A 861 8.65 25.25 -8.38
CA ALA A 861 7.74 25.47 -9.51
C ALA A 861 7.07 24.15 -9.94
N THR A 862 5.89 24.19 -10.58
CA THR A 862 5.17 22.96 -10.98
C THR A 862 5.93 22.06 -11.96
N ARG A 863 6.93 22.60 -12.68
CA ARG A 863 7.83 21.82 -13.55
C ARG A 863 8.81 20.93 -12.77
N ASN A 864 9.12 21.30 -11.52
CA ASN A 864 10.02 20.58 -10.61
C ASN A 864 9.25 19.74 -9.57
N ILE A 865 7.92 19.81 -9.59
CA ILE A 865 7.07 18.87 -8.84
C ILE A 865 6.77 17.69 -9.76
N LEU A 866 7.03 16.47 -9.30
CA LEU A 866 6.82 15.23 -10.04
C LEU A 866 5.62 14.46 -9.47
N VAL A 867 4.88 13.79 -10.34
CA VAL A 867 3.66 13.05 -9.96
C VAL A 867 3.99 11.55 -9.83
N GLU A 868 3.87 11.00 -8.61
CA GLU A 868 4.06 9.57 -8.34
C GLU A 868 2.78 8.78 -8.62
N SER A 869 1.65 9.32 -8.16
CA SER A 869 0.32 8.76 -8.37
C SER A 869 -0.71 9.87 -8.45
N GLU A 870 -1.95 9.54 -8.83
CA GLU A 870 -3.03 10.52 -8.84
C GLU A 870 -3.23 11.23 -7.50
N LEU A 871 -2.86 10.59 -6.40
CA LEU A 871 -3.01 11.10 -5.05
C LEU A 871 -1.67 11.54 -4.43
N ARG A 872 -0.57 11.60 -5.21
CA ARG A 872 0.75 11.87 -4.62
C ARG A 872 1.72 12.59 -5.56
N VAL A 873 2.25 13.71 -5.09
CA VAL A 873 3.31 14.49 -5.72
C VAL A 873 4.58 14.57 -4.87
N LYS A 874 5.72 14.76 -5.52
CA LYS A 874 7.04 14.86 -4.90
C LYS A 874 7.84 16.04 -5.47
N ILE A 875 8.55 16.74 -4.62
CA ILE A 875 9.46 17.83 -4.98
C ILE A 875 10.77 17.23 -5.48
N GLY A 876 11.24 17.70 -6.64
CA GLY A 876 12.50 17.31 -7.27
C GLY A 876 13.33 18.51 -7.72
N ASP A 877 14.45 18.21 -8.37
CA ASP A 877 15.45 19.16 -8.88
C ASP A 877 16.08 20.08 -7.81
N PHE A 878 17.17 19.58 -7.21
CA PHE A 878 17.85 20.25 -6.09
C PHE A 878 19.10 21.04 -6.54
N GLY A 879 19.26 21.26 -7.86
CA GLY A 879 20.46 21.91 -8.42
C GLY A 879 20.72 23.33 -7.90
N LEU A 880 19.67 24.08 -7.57
CA LEU A 880 19.78 25.42 -6.98
C LEU A 880 19.70 25.44 -5.45
N THR A 881 19.45 24.30 -4.80
CA THR A 881 19.24 24.22 -3.35
C THR A 881 20.49 24.58 -2.58
N LYS A 882 20.34 25.33 -1.48
CA LYS A 882 21.45 25.72 -0.59
C LYS A 882 21.10 25.50 0.87
N VAL A 883 22.11 25.16 1.68
CA VAL A 883 22.01 25.04 3.14
C VAL A 883 22.09 26.44 3.75
N LEU A 884 21.20 26.76 4.67
CA LEU A 884 21.28 27.95 5.53
C LEU A 884 22.29 27.71 6.66
N PRO A 885 23.36 28.52 6.78
CA PRO A 885 24.25 28.49 7.94
C PRO A 885 23.49 28.66 9.25
N GLN A 886 24.00 28.09 10.35
CA GLN A 886 23.30 28.09 11.65
C GLN A 886 23.07 29.50 12.21
N ASP A 887 23.98 30.42 11.90
CA ASP A 887 24.02 31.82 12.34
C ASP A 887 23.30 32.79 11.39
N LYS A 888 22.71 32.30 10.28
CA LYS A 888 22.10 33.14 9.24
C LYS A 888 20.68 32.73 8.92
N GLU A 889 19.84 33.73 8.68
CA GLU A 889 18.44 33.55 8.28
C GLU A 889 18.25 33.58 6.76
N TYR A 890 19.28 34.00 6.02
CA TYR A 890 19.27 34.05 4.56
C TYR A 890 20.62 33.63 3.97
N TYR A 891 20.58 33.19 2.72
CA TYR A 891 21.72 32.88 1.87
C TYR A 891 21.84 33.93 0.76
N MET A 892 23.04 34.47 0.51
CA MET A 892 23.30 35.36 -0.61
C MET A 892 24.02 34.63 -1.74
N VAL A 893 23.44 34.69 -2.93
CA VAL A 893 24.05 34.16 -4.15
C VAL A 893 25.04 35.18 -4.68
N LYS A 894 26.29 34.74 -4.89
CA LYS A 894 27.39 35.62 -5.32
C LYS A 894 27.55 35.69 -6.84
N GLU A 895 27.08 34.68 -7.57
CA GLU A 895 27.30 34.56 -9.01
C GLU A 895 25.97 34.49 -9.78
N PRO A 896 25.81 35.29 -10.85
CA PRO A 896 24.60 35.28 -11.66
C PRO A 896 24.55 34.01 -12.53
N GLY A 897 23.64 33.10 -12.18
CA GLY A 897 23.26 31.95 -13.00
C GLY A 897 21.84 32.08 -13.53
N GLU A 898 21.46 31.23 -14.48
CA GLU A 898 20.08 31.15 -14.94
C GLU A 898 19.15 30.80 -13.78
N SER A 899 18.14 31.64 -13.58
CA SER A 899 17.28 31.61 -12.41
C SER A 899 15.82 31.76 -12.83
N PRO A 900 14.87 31.10 -12.14
CA PRO A 900 13.43 31.22 -12.40
C PRO A 900 12.89 32.56 -11.90
N ILE A 901 13.31 33.67 -12.53
CA ILE A 901 13.06 35.03 -12.04
C ILE A 901 11.57 35.34 -11.79
N PHE A 902 10.65 34.73 -12.53
CA PHE A 902 9.19 34.92 -12.35
C PHE A 902 8.61 34.19 -11.12
N TRP A 903 9.39 33.35 -10.44
CA TRP A 903 9.03 32.68 -9.18
C TRP A 903 9.76 33.28 -7.98
N TYR A 904 10.67 34.24 -8.18
CA TYR A 904 11.48 34.83 -7.11
C TYR A 904 10.75 35.94 -6.37
N ALA A 905 11.04 36.04 -5.07
CA ALA A 905 10.62 37.14 -4.23
C ALA A 905 11.38 38.43 -4.57
N PRO A 906 10.85 39.62 -4.25
CA PRO A 906 11.50 40.90 -4.52
C PRO A 906 12.93 40.97 -3.98
N GLU A 907 13.15 40.55 -2.73
CA GLU A 907 14.48 40.54 -2.11
C GLU A 907 15.48 39.58 -2.78
N SER A 908 14.98 38.52 -3.41
CA SER A 908 15.79 37.57 -4.19
C SER A 908 16.17 38.16 -5.56
N LEU A 909 15.33 39.02 -6.13
CA LEU A 909 15.60 39.71 -7.39
C LEU A 909 16.57 40.88 -7.21
N THR A 910 16.44 41.66 -6.12
CA THR A 910 17.22 42.89 -5.91
C THR A 910 18.53 42.68 -5.16
N GLU A 911 18.51 41.81 -4.14
CA GLU A 911 19.64 41.65 -3.21
C GLU A 911 20.27 40.25 -3.30
N SER A 912 19.77 39.40 -4.20
CA SER A 912 20.18 37.99 -4.30
C SER A 912 20.07 37.24 -2.96
N LYS A 913 19.15 37.68 -2.09
CA LYS A 913 18.87 37.09 -0.77
C LYS A 913 17.80 36.02 -0.90
N PHE A 914 18.12 34.82 -0.45
CA PHE A 914 17.23 33.67 -0.44
C PHE A 914 17.05 33.18 0.99
N SER A 915 15.83 32.89 1.39
CA SER A 915 15.45 32.41 2.71
C SER A 915 14.30 31.42 2.60
N VAL A 916 13.87 30.83 3.71
CA VAL A 916 12.64 30.03 3.72
C VAL A 916 11.44 30.87 3.26
N ALA A 917 11.40 32.16 3.62
CA ALA A 917 10.34 33.09 3.21
C ALA A 917 10.38 33.42 1.70
N SER A 918 11.53 33.33 1.03
CA SER A 918 11.57 33.45 -0.44
C SER A 918 11.00 32.21 -1.14
N ASP A 919 11.16 31.02 -0.56
CA ASP A 919 10.51 29.81 -1.09
C ASP A 919 8.98 29.84 -0.87
N VAL A 920 8.50 30.48 0.22
CA VAL A 920 7.07 30.73 0.45
C VAL A 920 6.48 31.60 -0.67
N TRP A 921 7.21 32.63 -1.11
CA TRP A 921 6.79 33.42 -2.27
C TRP A 921 6.67 32.55 -3.53
N SER A 922 7.67 31.71 -3.81
CA SER A 922 7.63 30.77 -4.94
C SER A 922 6.45 29.80 -4.83
N PHE A 923 6.09 29.37 -3.62
CA PHE A 923 4.90 28.54 -3.39
C PHE A 923 3.60 29.26 -3.74
N GLY A 924 3.47 30.56 -3.47
CA GLY A 924 2.32 31.35 -3.94
C GLY A 924 2.21 31.33 -5.48
N VAL A 925 3.34 31.38 -6.19
CA VAL A 925 3.36 31.24 -7.66
C VAL A 925 2.98 29.82 -8.09
N VAL A 926 3.40 28.78 -7.36
CA VAL A 926 2.96 27.40 -7.59
C VAL A 926 1.45 27.24 -7.42
N LEU A 927 0.85 27.84 -6.39
CA LEU A 927 -0.60 27.85 -6.21
C LEU A 927 -1.30 28.45 -7.44
N TYR A 928 -0.80 29.56 -7.96
CA TYR A 928 -1.30 30.13 -9.21
C TYR A 928 -1.16 29.17 -10.40
N GLU A 929 -0.01 28.49 -10.55
CA GLU A 929 0.18 27.46 -11.59
C GLU A 929 -0.77 26.27 -11.44
N LEU A 930 -1.11 25.86 -10.22
CA LEU A 930 -2.08 24.78 -9.96
C LEU A 930 -3.47 25.17 -10.46
N PHE A 931 -3.97 26.33 -10.05
CA PHE A 931 -5.34 26.77 -10.37
C PHE A 931 -5.50 27.25 -11.82
N THR A 932 -4.41 27.65 -12.48
CA THR A 932 -4.37 27.87 -13.94
C THR A 932 -4.24 26.56 -14.73
N HIS A 933 -4.08 25.41 -14.07
CA HIS A 933 -3.73 24.12 -14.69
C HIS A 933 -2.46 24.22 -15.57
N SER A 934 -1.55 25.12 -15.18
CA SER A 934 -0.32 25.44 -15.91
C SER A 934 -0.55 25.83 -17.38
N ASP A 935 -1.69 26.47 -17.67
CA ASP A 935 -2.03 26.96 -19.00
C ASP A 935 -0.94 27.90 -19.54
N LYS A 936 -0.46 27.63 -20.75
CA LYS A 936 0.63 28.40 -21.37
C LYS A 936 0.25 29.87 -21.56
N ASN A 937 -1.02 30.14 -21.87
CA ASN A 937 -1.52 31.50 -22.15
C ASN A 937 -1.61 32.36 -20.87
N CYS A 938 -1.74 31.72 -19.71
CA CYS A 938 -1.84 32.39 -18.41
C CYS A 938 -0.65 32.07 -17.50
N SER A 939 0.46 31.57 -18.04
CA SER A 939 1.65 31.22 -17.25
C SER A 939 2.28 32.46 -16.59
N PRO A 940 2.96 32.34 -15.43
CA PRO A 940 3.56 33.49 -14.76
C PRO A 940 4.42 34.37 -15.67
N PRO A 941 5.31 33.81 -16.54
CA PRO A 941 6.05 34.62 -17.49
C PRO A 941 5.13 35.35 -18.49
N ALA A 942 4.12 34.69 -19.05
CA ALA A 942 3.22 35.31 -20.02
C ALA A 942 2.45 36.51 -19.42
N VAL A 943 1.96 36.35 -18.19
CA VAL A 943 1.20 37.39 -17.49
C VAL A 943 2.07 38.58 -17.10
N PHE A 944 3.22 38.34 -16.46
CA PHE A 944 4.13 39.43 -16.11
C PHE A 944 4.67 40.15 -17.35
N MET A 945 5.00 39.43 -18.43
CA MET A 945 5.41 40.05 -19.69
C MET A 945 4.30 40.90 -20.31
N SER A 946 3.03 40.49 -20.19
CA SER A 946 1.89 41.29 -20.63
C SER A 946 1.71 42.57 -19.79
N MET A 947 2.01 42.53 -18.49
CA MET A 947 1.93 43.70 -17.59
C MET A 947 3.03 44.73 -17.87
N MET A 948 4.21 44.28 -18.32
CA MET A 948 5.36 45.15 -18.64
C MET A 948 5.21 45.90 -19.98
N GLY A 949 4.31 45.47 -20.88
CA GLY A 949 4.06 46.13 -22.16
C GLY A 949 5.13 45.87 -23.23
N ASN A 950 5.28 46.79 -24.18
CA ASN A 950 6.14 46.61 -25.37
C ASN A 950 7.65 46.89 -25.15
N ASP A 951 8.07 47.24 -23.94
CA ASP A 951 9.48 47.54 -23.63
C ASP A 951 10.29 46.24 -23.43
N LYS A 952 10.58 45.57 -24.56
CA LYS A 952 11.11 44.20 -24.64
C LYS A 952 12.63 44.13 -24.71
N GLN A 953 13.36 44.91 -23.91
CA GLN A 953 14.82 44.75 -23.83
C GLN A 953 15.20 43.75 -22.72
N GLY A 954 15.71 42.59 -23.15
CA GLY A 954 15.90 41.40 -22.32
C GLY A 954 16.82 41.54 -21.10
N GLN A 955 17.63 42.61 -21.02
CA GLN A 955 18.47 42.91 -19.85
C GLN A 955 17.75 43.68 -18.73
N LEU A 956 16.57 44.25 -18.99
CA LEU A 956 15.79 45.04 -18.01
C LEU A 956 14.59 44.27 -17.42
N ILE A 957 14.37 43.00 -17.79
CA ILE A 957 13.21 42.21 -17.34
C ILE A 957 13.17 42.11 -15.81
N VAL A 958 14.31 41.84 -15.16
CA VAL A 958 14.38 41.76 -13.68
C VAL A 958 14.07 43.10 -13.04
N TYR A 959 14.54 44.21 -13.63
CA TYR A 959 14.27 45.56 -13.17
C TYR A 959 12.76 45.88 -13.25
N HIS A 960 12.14 45.70 -14.42
CA HIS A 960 10.71 45.95 -14.61
C HIS A 960 9.83 45.03 -13.75
N LEU A 961 10.20 43.75 -13.62
CA LEU A 961 9.51 42.81 -12.74
C LEU A 961 9.57 43.28 -11.28
N ASN A 962 10.75 43.69 -10.80
CA ASN A 962 10.89 44.25 -9.46
C ASN A 962 10.04 45.51 -9.26
N GLU A 963 9.99 46.44 -10.22
CA GLU A 963 9.15 47.64 -10.12
C GLU A 963 7.65 47.31 -10.09
N LEU A 964 7.19 46.35 -10.89
CA LEU A 964 5.82 45.83 -10.82
C LEU A 964 5.51 45.24 -9.44
N LEU A 965 6.39 44.41 -8.90
CA LEU A 965 6.16 43.80 -7.59
C LEU A 965 6.19 44.84 -6.45
N LYS A 966 7.06 45.86 -6.54
CA LYS A 966 7.13 46.99 -5.59
C LYS A 966 5.90 47.88 -5.63
N SER A 967 5.34 48.14 -6.81
CA SER A 967 4.07 48.88 -6.97
C SER A 967 2.85 48.12 -6.45
N GLY A 968 3.01 46.82 -6.11
CA GLY A 968 1.94 45.98 -5.58
C GLY A 968 1.23 45.13 -6.63
N SER A 969 1.69 45.17 -7.88
CA SER A 969 1.14 44.30 -8.94
C SER A 969 1.42 42.83 -8.61
N ARG A 970 0.41 41.98 -8.76
CA ARG A 970 0.47 40.52 -8.52
C ARG A 970 -0.21 39.77 -9.65
N LEU A 971 -0.02 38.45 -9.68
CA LEU A 971 -0.75 37.58 -10.60
C LEU A 971 -2.25 37.64 -10.25
N PRO A 972 -3.15 37.78 -11.26
CA PRO A 972 -4.57 38.01 -11.02
C PRO A 972 -5.29 36.75 -10.54
N GLN A 973 -6.39 36.92 -9.80
CA GLN A 973 -7.32 35.82 -9.55
C GLN A 973 -8.06 35.44 -10.84
N LEU A 974 -8.09 34.15 -11.19
CA LEU A 974 -8.84 33.64 -12.34
C LEU A 974 -10.26 33.20 -11.96
N LEU A 975 -11.16 33.23 -12.95
CA LEU A 975 -12.50 32.63 -12.88
C LEU A 975 -12.40 31.14 -12.52
N GLY A 976 -12.85 30.79 -11.31
CA GLY A 976 -12.82 29.43 -10.77
C GLY A 976 -11.86 29.21 -9.60
N CYS A 977 -10.91 30.12 -9.34
CA CYS A 977 -10.06 30.02 -8.15
C CYS A 977 -10.85 30.44 -6.89
N PRO A 978 -10.96 29.60 -5.85
CA PRO A 978 -11.63 29.96 -4.60
C PRO A 978 -10.99 31.22 -3.96
N PRO A 979 -11.76 32.20 -3.49
CA PRO A 979 -11.23 33.41 -2.87
C PRO A 979 -10.25 33.13 -1.74
N GLU A 980 -10.54 32.15 -0.89
CA GLU A 980 -9.72 31.77 0.26
C GLU A 980 -8.33 31.26 -0.17
N ILE A 981 -8.27 30.57 -1.32
CA ILE A 981 -6.98 30.14 -1.86
C ILE A 981 -6.20 31.33 -2.43
N TYR A 982 -6.89 32.29 -3.05
CA TYR A 982 -6.24 33.50 -3.53
C TYR A 982 -5.73 34.38 -2.38
N GLU A 983 -6.46 34.46 -1.27
CA GLU A 983 -6.00 35.10 -0.03
C GLU A 983 -4.69 34.47 0.47
N ILE A 984 -4.58 33.13 0.47
CA ILE A 984 -3.32 32.43 0.79
C ILE A 984 -2.21 32.80 -0.21
N MET A 985 -2.51 32.97 -1.51
CA MET A 985 -1.51 33.45 -2.48
C MET A 985 -1.03 34.87 -2.15
N GLU A 986 -1.94 35.77 -1.79
CA GLU A 986 -1.60 37.14 -1.40
C GLU A 986 -0.75 37.20 -0.13
N GLU A 987 -1.07 36.37 0.88
CA GLU A 987 -0.25 36.20 2.09
C GLU A 987 1.17 35.72 1.75
N CYS A 988 1.30 34.75 0.84
CA CYS A 988 2.60 34.28 0.35
C CYS A 988 3.38 35.39 -0.39
N TRP A 989 2.68 36.32 -1.05
CA TRP A 989 3.27 37.44 -1.80
C TRP A 989 3.37 38.75 -1.01
N ASN A 990 3.39 38.67 0.32
CA ASN A 990 3.64 39.84 1.17
C ASN A 990 5.00 40.46 0.84
N LYS A 991 5.05 41.80 0.80
CA LYS A 991 6.28 42.57 0.52
C LYS A 991 7.33 42.34 1.60
N ASP A 992 6.92 42.26 2.86
CA ASP A 992 7.81 41.96 3.98
C ASP A 992 7.96 40.43 4.13
N PRO A 993 9.19 39.88 4.00
CA PRO A 993 9.43 38.46 4.16
C PRO A 993 9.03 37.91 5.53
N THR A 994 9.10 38.73 6.60
CA THR A 994 8.77 38.28 7.96
C THR A 994 7.26 38.17 8.20
N SER A 995 6.47 38.83 7.37
CA SER A 995 5.01 38.78 7.39
C SER A 995 4.42 37.66 6.53
N ARG A 996 5.25 36.88 5.83
CA ARG A 996 4.80 35.71 5.04
C ARG A 996 4.58 34.51 5.96
N PRO A 997 3.56 33.69 5.72
CA PRO A 997 3.29 32.51 6.55
C PRO A 997 4.40 31.46 6.38
N SER A 998 4.69 30.72 7.44
CA SER A 998 5.59 29.57 7.37
C SER A 998 4.93 28.40 6.61
N PHE A 999 5.74 27.50 6.05
CA PHE A 999 5.21 26.28 5.41
C PHE A 999 4.36 25.41 6.34
N LYS A 1000 4.64 25.45 7.65
CA LYS A 1000 3.84 24.78 8.68
C LYS A 1000 2.44 25.39 8.81
N GLU A 1001 2.35 26.72 8.84
CA GLU A 1001 1.06 27.43 8.88
C GLU A 1001 0.27 27.23 7.58
N LEU A 1002 0.95 27.29 6.43
CA LEU A 1002 0.35 27.01 5.13
C LEU A 1002 -0.20 25.59 5.04
N ALA A 1003 0.56 24.59 5.49
CA ALA A 1003 0.10 23.19 5.50
C ALA A 1003 -1.18 23.03 6.34
N LEU A 1004 -1.25 23.70 7.50
CA LEU A 1004 -2.44 23.70 8.37
C LEU A 1004 -3.62 24.42 7.73
N SER A 1005 -3.41 25.62 7.17
CA SER A 1005 -4.45 26.43 6.52
C SER A 1005 -5.07 25.68 5.33
N ILE A 1006 -4.23 25.11 4.47
CA ILE A 1006 -4.68 24.33 3.30
C ILE A 1006 -5.38 23.04 3.73
N ASP A 1007 -4.90 22.35 4.77
CA ASP A 1007 -5.59 21.15 5.29
C ASP A 1007 -6.94 21.50 5.92
N LEU A 1008 -7.06 22.62 6.64
CA LEU A 1008 -8.34 23.11 7.18
C LEU A 1008 -9.32 23.46 6.07
N PHE A 1009 -8.85 24.15 5.03
CA PHE A 1009 -9.66 24.46 3.85
C PHE A 1009 -10.14 23.18 3.15
N ARG A 1010 -9.25 22.20 2.95
CA ARG A 1010 -9.59 20.90 2.35
C ARG A 1010 -10.64 20.13 3.15
N ASP A 1011 -10.58 20.20 4.47
CA ASP A 1011 -11.45 19.43 5.36
C ASP A 1011 -12.79 20.17 5.66
N SER A 1012 -12.96 21.39 5.16
CA SER A 1012 -14.21 22.15 5.26
C SER A 1012 -15.31 21.52 4.38
N LYS A 1013 -16.55 21.47 4.90
CA LYS A 1013 -17.69 20.81 4.24
C LYS A 1013 -18.31 21.60 3.09
N GLU A 1014 -17.76 22.77 2.76
CA GLU A 1014 -18.34 23.71 1.78
C GLU A 1014 -17.83 23.47 0.35
N PHE A 1015 -17.04 22.41 0.12
CA PHE A 1015 -16.50 22.01 -1.19
C PHE A 1015 -17.14 20.77 -1.81
#